data_AF-A0A7D7B814-F1
#
_entry.id   AF-A0A7D7B814-F1
#
_cell.length_a   1.000
_cell.length_b   1.000
_cell.length_c   1.000
_cell.angle_alpha   90.00
_cell.angle_beta   90.00
_cell.angle_gamma   90.00
#
_symmetry.space_group_name_H-M   'P 1'
#
loop_
_entity.id
_entity.type
_entity.pdbx_description
1 polymer ?
#
loop_
_entity_poly.entity_id
_entity_poly.type
_entity_poly.pdbx_seq_one_letter_code
_entity_poly.pdbx_strand_id
1 'polypeptide(L)'
;MLRFRFSCIIACICAYCWSNPYNIAPKAHVTASSTLSEEYLPANVVDGVIGVGNIGEWAEKGENNYWGHCIFPWIKLEWDEEQWINKIILYDRVNRYDHIAAVRVEGSNGFSKVYHGLPNHGLPYVINIPKMKVSWMKFYAVDGDGKNLGFSEIEVYPSPEDYVDYVSWVDPYIETVPTRFFYFITGNQPYGMIGAAPITRNKNQGGGGYNYNSNQVLGFGQLHCWMQSGLNIMPTTGEIDPRKGMLGWASTFSHDDEVVQPGYHRLFLQDYKIWVEQTATERSSFYRYRFTENDNARVILSLGSKLGSVVMADYDARVVSKNEIEGSFVTKDRLWGGPQNAKVFFVVQLDKPFEEVEAWNRDMLLRDSSSFLGEEGGLILNYKMCAGELLQLKASISFTSIENARNNLLNSCKHWNFDEVRKNSQDEWNDWLGKIEVKGGTDAQKIKFYTNLWHVLLGRHKINDFSGDYPDLTHGKKILSGPRAQFKYISDFNIKTLPKDRLGRSKFNMYNSDAFWGSQWNLNILWGLAYPHVLDDFAASLIQYDTNGGLLPRGPSMGGYSYIMDGCPATLLITSAFQRSITKKWDIWKGYEAMKRNHGQGGMQSFEISHLQPFYEKCGYVPGRAGFTIQWALEDWALSQMAKSLGQKRDAKHFAKRSLGWRKLFHPQIKLLFPKDEKGQWMSLNPFNGQGFVEASSWQASFGVSHDLKGLSALMGGKDSLCVKLDYAFKQSVVSNFRHSYVDYSNQPGLSTGHVFSHMGQPWKTQYWIRQVCEKTFAGITPYEGYGGMDEDQGQMGALHALMQMGLFCINGGSAQYPSYEITSPIFDEIIIHLDSDYYKGDTFKIKTYSNSSENCYIQHASLNGKPYNSFLIPHDKLAQGGVLELWMGKNPNLSWGVERLD
;
A
#
# COMPACT_ATOMS: atom_id res chain seq x y z
N MET A 1 -13.89 -26.69 -45.98
CA MET A 1 -13.30 -25.62 -46.82
C MET A 1 -12.51 -24.70 -45.93
N LEU A 2 -11.20 -24.61 -46.19
CA LEU A 2 -10.24 -23.75 -45.49
C LEU A 2 -10.66 -22.28 -45.48
N ARG A 3 -10.33 -21.57 -44.40
CA ARG A 3 -9.71 -20.23 -44.50
C ARG A 3 -8.95 -19.88 -43.22
N PHE A 4 -7.63 -20.04 -43.33
CA PHE A 4 -6.59 -19.41 -42.52
C PHE A 4 -6.81 -17.90 -42.40
N ARG A 5 -6.60 -17.33 -41.20
CA ARG A 5 -6.06 -15.97 -41.03
C ARG A 5 -5.16 -15.90 -39.80
N PHE A 6 -3.86 -16.00 -40.09
CA PHE A 6 -2.71 -15.33 -39.48
C PHE A 6 -2.83 -14.82 -38.04
N SER A 7 -2.18 -15.55 -37.14
CA SER A 7 -1.59 -15.01 -35.91
C SER A 7 -0.41 -14.12 -36.28
N CYS A 8 -0.62 -12.80 -36.29
CA CYS A 8 0.49 -11.86 -36.10
C CYS A 8 0.71 -11.74 -34.59
N ILE A 9 1.68 -12.50 -34.07
CA ILE A 9 2.29 -12.22 -32.78
C ILE A 9 3.13 -10.96 -33.00
N ILE A 10 2.49 -9.80 -32.85
CA ILE A 10 3.21 -8.60 -32.44
C ILE A 10 3.55 -8.90 -30.99
N ALA A 11 4.80 -9.28 -30.74
CA ALA A 11 5.38 -9.09 -29.43
C ALA A 11 5.36 -7.58 -29.19
N CYS A 12 4.25 -7.08 -28.63
CA CYS A 12 4.26 -5.80 -27.95
C CYS A 12 5.39 -5.97 -26.93
N ILE A 13 6.48 -5.24 -27.16
CA ILE A 13 7.39 -4.88 -26.10
C ILE A 13 6.47 -4.13 -25.13
N CYS A 14 5.89 -4.84 -24.16
CA CYS A 14 5.31 -4.21 -23.00
C CYS A 14 6.48 -3.44 -22.41
N ALA A 15 6.47 -2.12 -22.58
CA ALA A 15 7.37 -1.25 -21.86
C ALA A 15 7.07 -1.52 -20.38
N TYR A 16 7.95 -2.30 -19.74
CA TYR A 16 7.88 -2.49 -18.31
C TYR A 16 8.20 -1.14 -17.69
N CYS A 17 7.20 -0.49 -17.09
CA CYS A 17 7.40 0.72 -16.32
C CYS A 17 7.81 0.27 -14.93
N TRP A 18 9.11 0.29 -14.63
CA TRP A 18 9.61 0.01 -13.28
C TRP A 18 9.81 1.32 -12.53
N SER A 19 9.52 1.30 -11.23
CA SER A 19 10.07 2.28 -10.30
C SER A 19 11.59 2.35 -10.40
N ASN A 20 12.14 3.52 -10.08
CA ASN A 20 13.58 3.71 -10.18
C ASN A 20 14.25 3.31 -8.86
N PRO A 21 15.29 2.46 -8.86
CA PRO A 21 16.23 2.35 -7.74
C PRO A 21 17.01 3.66 -7.57
N TYR A 22 18.02 3.69 -6.70
CA TYR A 22 18.84 4.90 -6.54
C TYR A 22 19.67 5.21 -7.80
N ASN A 23 19.72 6.48 -8.21
CA ASN A 23 20.66 6.95 -9.22
C ASN A 23 22.09 6.76 -8.69
N ILE A 24 22.93 6.05 -9.46
CA ILE A 24 24.33 5.76 -9.12
C ILE A 24 25.33 6.68 -9.82
N ALA A 25 24.88 7.56 -10.71
CA ALA A 25 25.76 8.52 -11.40
C ALA A 25 26.55 9.43 -10.42
N PRO A 26 25.97 9.93 -9.31
CA PRO A 26 26.73 10.74 -8.34
C PRO A 26 27.88 10.02 -7.63
N LYS A 27 27.96 8.68 -7.75
CA LYS A 27 29.07 7.87 -7.20
C LYS A 27 30.24 7.72 -8.19
N ALA A 28 30.09 8.20 -9.43
CA ALA A 28 31.12 8.05 -10.45
C ALA A 28 32.17 9.16 -10.39
N HIS A 29 33.40 8.82 -10.73
CA HIS A 29 34.41 9.78 -11.16
C HIS A 29 34.09 10.24 -12.58
N VAL A 30 33.90 11.55 -12.75
CA VAL A 30 33.48 12.14 -14.03
C VAL A 30 34.64 12.84 -14.72
N THR A 31 34.87 12.50 -16.00
CA THR A 31 35.88 13.12 -16.86
C THR A 31 35.26 13.49 -18.21
N ALA A 32 35.81 14.48 -18.90
CA ALA A 32 35.29 14.92 -20.20
C ALA A 32 36.40 15.27 -21.20
N SER A 33 36.03 15.44 -22.47
CA SER A 33 36.92 15.84 -23.56
C SER A 33 37.59 17.19 -23.32
N SER A 34 36.80 18.17 -22.89
CA SER A 34 37.21 19.51 -22.51
C SER A 34 36.10 20.16 -21.69
N THR A 35 36.37 21.34 -21.15
CA THR A 35 35.43 22.12 -20.34
C THR A 35 35.50 23.58 -20.75
N LEU A 36 34.34 24.20 -20.98
CA LEU A 36 34.20 25.59 -21.43
C LEU A 36 34.83 26.59 -20.44
N SER A 37 34.51 26.47 -19.16
CA SER A 37 35.04 27.29 -18.06
C SER A 37 34.85 26.58 -16.72
N GLU A 38 35.34 27.15 -15.62
CA GLU A 38 35.15 26.62 -14.26
C GLU A 38 33.67 26.51 -13.83
N GLU A 39 32.75 27.17 -14.53
CA GLU A 39 31.31 27.07 -14.29
C GLU A 39 30.69 25.80 -14.89
N TYR A 40 31.39 25.14 -15.84
CA TYR A 40 30.88 24.02 -16.64
C TYR A 40 31.66 22.72 -16.43
N LEU A 41 32.03 22.42 -15.18
CA LEU A 41 32.86 21.27 -14.84
C LEU A 41 32.16 19.94 -15.19
N PRO A 42 32.92 18.88 -15.52
CA PRO A 42 32.33 17.57 -15.82
C PRO A 42 31.53 17.01 -14.64
N ALA A 43 31.92 17.30 -13.40
CA ALA A 43 31.20 16.83 -12.21
C ALA A 43 29.77 17.38 -12.09
N ASN A 44 29.44 18.46 -12.81
CA ASN A 44 28.12 19.08 -12.75
C ASN A 44 27.01 18.16 -13.29
N VAL A 45 27.30 17.27 -14.26
CA VAL A 45 26.25 16.39 -14.83
C VAL A 45 25.74 15.30 -13.87
N VAL A 46 26.27 15.23 -12.65
CA VAL A 46 25.84 14.26 -11.63
C VAL A 46 25.56 14.94 -10.28
N ASP A 47 25.35 16.26 -10.28
CA ASP A 47 25.16 17.06 -9.06
C ASP A 47 23.68 17.17 -8.62
N GLY A 48 22.74 16.71 -9.46
CA GLY A 48 21.31 16.75 -9.21
C GLY A 48 20.66 18.10 -9.52
N VAL A 49 21.34 19.02 -10.19
CA VAL A 49 20.83 20.31 -10.67
C VAL A 49 20.37 20.17 -12.12
N ILE A 50 19.15 19.69 -12.27
CA ILE A 50 18.60 19.32 -13.57
C ILE A 50 17.87 20.49 -14.21
N GLY A 51 18.22 20.81 -15.45
CA GLY A 51 17.48 21.72 -16.30
C GLY A 51 17.54 23.18 -15.85
N VAL A 52 18.62 23.62 -15.22
CA VAL A 52 18.84 25.03 -14.84
C VAL A 52 19.90 25.66 -15.74
N GLY A 53 19.51 26.63 -16.56
CA GLY A 53 20.44 27.23 -17.54
C GLY A 53 21.68 27.87 -16.88
N ASN A 54 22.87 27.48 -17.34
CA ASN A 54 24.18 27.92 -16.84
C ASN A 54 24.50 27.55 -15.38
N ILE A 55 23.74 26.66 -14.74
CA ILE A 55 23.99 26.20 -13.36
C ILE A 55 23.87 24.67 -13.36
N GLY A 56 24.91 23.97 -12.92
CA GLY A 56 24.91 22.50 -12.91
C GLY A 56 25.03 21.87 -14.30
N GLU A 57 25.41 22.63 -15.32
CA GLU A 57 25.66 22.08 -16.66
C GLU A 57 27.15 21.73 -16.85
N TRP A 58 27.46 20.69 -17.63
CA TRP A 58 28.75 20.57 -18.31
C TRP A 58 28.62 21.08 -19.74
N ALA A 59 29.64 21.78 -20.23
CA ALA A 59 29.75 22.23 -21.61
C ALA A 59 31.19 22.11 -22.10
N GLU A 60 31.33 21.67 -23.34
CA GLU A 60 32.61 21.50 -24.02
C GLU A 60 33.17 22.87 -24.49
N LYS A 61 34.52 22.97 -24.56
CA LYS A 61 35.23 24.14 -25.05
C LYS A 61 35.27 24.17 -26.59
N GLY A 62 34.15 24.53 -27.21
CA GLY A 62 33.92 24.51 -28.66
C GLY A 62 35.10 24.84 -29.55
N GLU A 63 35.71 23.83 -30.16
CA GLU A 63 36.74 23.93 -31.19
C GLU A 63 36.24 23.33 -32.53
N ASN A 64 35.43 24.09 -33.26
CA ASN A 64 35.00 23.71 -34.61
C ASN A 64 36.06 24.13 -35.63
N ASN A 65 36.92 23.20 -36.03
CA ASN A 65 37.83 23.39 -37.15
C ASN A 65 37.03 23.36 -38.46
N TYR A 66 37.10 24.43 -39.26
CA TYR A 66 36.43 24.57 -40.56
C TYR A 66 36.72 23.42 -41.57
N TRP A 67 37.75 22.60 -41.33
CA TRP A 67 38.19 21.52 -42.20
C TRP A 67 38.14 20.13 -41.53
N GLY A 68 36.97 19.49 -41.55
CA GLY A 68 36.82 18.04 -41.74
C GLY A 68 37.24 17.05 -40.64
N HIS A 69 37.72 17.49 -39.47
CA HIS A 69 37.94 16.60 -38.31
C HIS A 69 37.00 16.99 -37.17
N CYS A 70 35.85 16.31 -37.05
CA CYS A 70 34.95 16.46 -35.91
C CYS A 70 35.45 15.62 -34.75
N ILE A 71 36.08 16.26 -33.75
CA ILE A 71 36.30 15.64 -32.45
C ILE A 71 34.98 15.73 -31.70
N PHE A 72 34.29 14.60 -31.57
CA PHE A 72 33.01 14.56 -30.85
C PHE A 72 33.23 14.86 -29.35
N PRO A 73 32.56 15.87 -28.79
CA PRO A 73 32.52 16.11 -27.34
C PRO A 73 32.14 14.83 -26.60
N TRP A 74 32.79 14.55 -25.48
CA TRP A 74 32.44 13.38 -24.69
C TRP A 74 32.54 13.61 -23.20
N ILE A 75 31.73 12.87 -22.46
CA ILE A 75 31.80 12.76 -21.00
C ILE A 75 31.81 11.28 -20.59
N LYS A 76 32.57 10.94 -19.56
CA LYS A 76 32.78 9.57 -19.06
C LYS A 76 32.51 9.53 -17.56
N LEU A 77 31.65 8.60 -17.16
CA LEU A 77 31.39 8.22 -15.77
C LEU A 77 32.13 6.91 -15.50
N GLU A 78 32.97 6.88 -14.47
CA GLU A 78 33.76 5.71 -14.07
C GLU A 78 33.54 5.42 -12.58
N TRP A 79 33.16 4.18 -12.25
CA TRP A 79 32.91 3.75 -10.87
C TRP A 79 34.09 2.94 -10.35
N ASP A 80 34.32 2.99 -9.03
CA ASP A 80 35.38 2.22 -8.36
C ASP A 80 35.15 0.70 -8.46
N GLU A 81 33.89 0.29 -8.54
CA GLU A 81 33.48 -1.11 -8.71
C GLU A 81 32.57 -1.25 -9.93
N GLU A 82 32.62 -2.41 -10.60
CA GLU A 82 31.71 -2.70 -11.71
C GLU A 82 30.24 -2.66 -11.27
N GLN A 83 29.40 -1.99 -12.07
CA GLN A 83 27.97 -1.80 -11.82
C GLN A 83 27.13 -2.53 -12.88
N TRP A 84 26.08 -3.22 -12.46
CA TRP A 84 25.01 -3.70 -13.31
C TRP A 84 23.98 -2.60 -13.53
N ILE A 85 23.72 -2.24 -14.79
CA ILE A 85 22.83 -1.14 -15.16
C ILE A 85 21.83 -1.55 -16.25
N ASN A 86 20.70 -0.87 -16.31
CA ASN A 86 19.66 -1.10 -17.33
C ASN A 86 18.90 0.16 -17.78
N LYS A 87 19.13 1.32 -17.17
CA LYS A 87 18.45 2.57 -17.53
C LYS A 87 19.39 3.77 -17.35
N ILE A 88 19.33 4.68 -18.30
CA ILE A 88 20.03 5.96 -18.31
C ILE A 88 19.02 7.05 -18.64
N ILE A 89 19.15 8.22 -18.02
CA ILE A 89 18.40 9.41 -18.43
C ILE A 89 19.40 10.51 -18.75
N LEU A 90 19.27 11.06 -19.95
CA LEU A 90 20.11 12.18 -20.40
C LEU A 90 19.29 13.45 -20.41
N TYR A 91 19.88 14.53 -19.92
CA TYR A 91 19.34 15.87 -20.00
C TYR A 91 20.31 16.73 -20.79
N ASP A 92 19.87 17.24 -21.93
CA ASP A 92 20.64 18.24 -22.68
C ASP A 92 20.70 19.56 -21.89
N ARG A 93 21.57 20.48 -22.30
CA ARG A 93 21.54 21.84 -21.79
C ARG A 93 20.19 22.50 -22.10
N VAL A 94 19.82 23.47 -21.28
CA VAL A 94 18.49 24.12 -21.39
C VAL A 94 18.46 25.15 -22.51
N ASN A 95 19.62 25.72 -22.83
CA ASN A 95 19.74 26.71 -23.87
C ASN A 95 19.37 26.08 -25.24
N ARG A 96 18.76 26.87 -26.13
CA ARG A 96 18.23 26.34 -27.40
C ARG A 96 19.22 26.39 -28.57
N TYR A 97 20.41 26.96 -28.37
CA TYR A 97 21.40 27.21 -29.43
C TYR A 97 22.57 26.22 -29.42
N ASP A 98 22.83 25.56 -28.29
CA ASP A 98 23.67 24.37 -28.19
C ASP A 98 22.76 23.16 -27.95
N HIS A 99 22.62 22.30 -28.95
CA HIS A 99 21.70 21.16 -28.95
C HIS A 99 22.45 19.89 -29.29
N ILE A 100 22.40 18.90 -28.40
CA ILE A 100 22.84 17.54 -28.75
C ILE A 100 21.67 16.82 -29.42
N ALA A 101 21.80 16.52 -30.72
CA ALA A 101 20.77 15.81 -31.47
C ALA A 101 20.93 14.28 -31.38
N ALA A 102 22.15 13.77 -31.20
CA ALA A 102 22.41 12.35 -31.01
C ALA A 102 23.60 12.07 -30.09
N VAL A 103 23.47 11.01 -29.28
CA VAL A 103 24.50 10.54 -28.35
C VAL A 103 24.89 9.11 -28.67
N ARG A 104 26.19 8.85 -28.83
CA ARG A 104 26.73 7.48 -28.78
C ARG A 104 27.09 7.13 -27.35
N VAL A 105 26.47 6.08 -26.82
CA VAL A 105 26.76 5.54 -25.50
C VAL A 105 27.67 4.33 -25.66
N GLU A 106 28.82 4.36 -24.99
CA GLU A 106 29.80 3.28 -24.93
C GLU A 106 29.98 2.79 -23.49
N GLY A 107 30.19 1.48 -23.31
CA GLY A 107 30.47 0.87 -22.01
C GLY A 107 31.76 0.06 -22.01
N SER A 108 32.37 -0.07 -20.84
CA SER A 108 33.58 -0.89 -20.61
C SER A 108 33.51 -2.34 -21.09
N ASN A 109 32.31 -2.90 -21.22
CA ASN A 109 32.05 -4.25 -21.71
C ASN A 109 31.97 -4.36 -23.26
N GLY A 110 32.26 -3.27 -23.98
CA GLY A 110 32.16 -3.21 -25.44
C GLY A 110 30.78 -2.82 -25.97
N PHE A 111 29.81 -2.52 -25.11
CA PHE A 111 28.53 -1.93 -25.54
C PHE A 111 28.80 -0.62 -26.30
N SER A 112 28.14 -0.44 -27.46
CA SER A 112 28.20 0.81 -28.22
C SER A 112 26.91 0.97 -29.03
N LYS A 113 26.17 2.06 -28.80
CA LYS A 113 24.93 2.36 -29.54
C LYS A 113 24.70 3.86 -29.66
N VAL A 114 24.21 4.29 -30.82
CA VAL A 114 23.79 5.68 -31.07
C VAL A 114 22.30 5.83 -30.78
N TYR A 115 21.95 6.90 -30.08
CA TYR A 115 20.59 7.33 -29.77
C TYR A 115 20.36 8.71 -30.35
N HIS A 116 19.19 8.92 -30.95
CA HIS A 116 18.85 10.14 -31.68
C HIS A 116 17.61 10.81 -31.08
N GLY A 117 17.45 12.12 -31.33
CA GLY A 117 16.24 12.85 -30.98
C GLY A 117 16.19 13.30 -29.52
N LEU A 118 17.35 13.65 -28.95
CA LEU A 118 17.39 14.28 -27.63
C LEU A 118 16.67 15.65 -27.67
N PRO A 119 15.86 15.99 -26.65
CA PRO A 119 15.12 17.26 -26.64
C PRO A 119 16.02 18.49 -26.42
N ASN A 120 15.94 19.50 -27.30
CA ASN A 120 16.69 20.77 -27.24
C ASN A 120 16.12 21.78 -26.20
N HIS A 121 15.94 21.35 -24.94
CA HIS A 121 15.34 22.17 -23.87
C HIS A 121 15.46 21.53 -22.48
N GLY A 122 16.47 20.70 -22.25
CA GLY A 122 16.73 20.08 -20.94
C GLY A 122 15.60 19.18 -20.41
N LEU A 123 14.73 18.66 -21.28
CA LEU A 123 13.77 17.60 -20.94
C LEU A 123 14.45 16.22 -21.00
N PRO A 124 13.91 15.21 -20.30
CA PRO A 124 14.56 13.92 -20.13
C PRO A 124 14.57 13.18 -21.46
N TYR A 125 15.64 12.44 -21.69
CA TYR A 125 15.70 11.43 -22.73
C TYR A 125 16.04 10.08 -22.10
N VAL A 126 15.01 9.23 -21.94
CA VAL A 126 15.13 7.92 -21.28
C VAL A 126 15.68 6.88 -22.24
N ILE A 127 16.78 6.26 -21.85
CA ILE A 127 17.44 5.18 -22.56
C ILE A 127 17.33 3.90 -21.73
N ASN A 128 16.51 2.97 -22.18
CA ASN A 128 16.48 1.60 -21.67
C ASN A 128 17.52 0.75 -22.42
N ILE A 129 18.40 0.09 -21.69
CA ILE A 129 19.44 -0.81 -22.22
C ILE A 129 19.25 -2.23 -21.68
N PRO A 130 19.72 -3.26 -22.40
CA PRO A 130 19.82 -4.59 -21.80
C PRO A 130 20.63 -4.51 -20.51
N LYS A 131 20.26 -5.34 -19.53
CA LYS A 131 21.04 -5.48 -18.30
C LYS A 131 22.49 -5.79 -18.64
N MET A 132 23.41 -4.97 -18.14
CA MET A 132 24.82 -5.13 -18.48
C MET A 132 25.71 -4.65 -17.35
N LYS A 133 26.86 -5.32 -17.20
CA LYS A 133 27.88 -4.99 -16.20
C LYS A 133 28.95 -4.08 -16.81
N VAL A 134 29.26 -2.96 -16.17
CA VAL A 134 30.23 -1.96 -16.63
C VAL A 134 31.00 -1.32 -15.48
N SER A 135 32.30 -1.05 -15.64
CA SER A 135 33.08 -0.18 -14.74
C SER A 135 33.06 1.30 -15.17
N TRP A 136 32.77 1.57 -16.45
CA TRP A 136 32.58 2.93 -16.95
C TRP A 136 31.57 2.98 -18.09
N MET A 137 30.98 4.17 -18.24
CA MET A 137 30.11 4.56 -19.35
C MET A 137 30.60 5.87 -19.96
N LYS A 138 30.57 5.98 -21.28
CA LYS A 138 31.05 7.16 -22.01
C LYS A 138 30.01 7.61 -23.04
N PHE A 139 29.74 8.90 -23.06
CA PHE A 139 28.68 9.54 -23.83
C PHE A 139 29.32 10.51 -24.80
N TYR A 140 29.20 10.26 -26.11
CA TYR A 140 29.71 11.13 -27.16
C TYR A 140 28.56 11.88 -27.81
N ALA A 141 28.64 13.21 -27.88
CA ALA A 141 27.74 14.01 -28.72
C ALA A 141 28.17 13.82 -30.19
N VAL A 142 27.51 12.92 -30.91
CA VAL A 142 27.87 12.53 -32.29
C VAL A 142 27.08 13.28 -33.36
N ASP A 143 26.05 14.00 -32.96
CA ASP A 143 25.27 14.92 -33.77
C ASP A 143 24.74 16.04 -32.86
N GLY A 144 24.71 17.26 -33.37
CA GLY A 144 24.30 18.44 -32.62
C GLY A 144 24.59 19.75 -33.35
N ASP A 145 23.92 20.81 -32.90
CA ASP A 145 24.09 22.18 -33.40
C ASP A 145 24.58 23.08 -32.26
N GLY A 146 25.36 24.11 -32.58
CA GLY A 146 25.95 25.02 -31.60
C GLY A 146 27.44 24.81 -31.37
N LYS A 147 28.00 25.67 -30.52
CA LYS A 147 29.44 25.74 -30.27
C LYS A 147 29.84 24.93 -29.04
N ASN A 148 29.00 24.93 -28.00
CA ASN A 148 29.35 24.46 -26.67
C ASN A 148 28.40 23.34 -26.25
N LEU A 149 28.39 22.25 -27.02
CA LEU A 149 27.57 21.08 -26.70
C LEU A 149 27.87 20.56 -25.28
N GLY A 150 26.85 20.05 -24.61
CA GLY A 150 26.99 19.63 -23.22
C GLY A 150 25.73 18.99 -22.66
N PHE A 151 25.76 18.65 -21.38
CA PHE A 151 24.62 18.04 -20.70
C PHE A 151 24.28 18.86 -19.46
N SER A 152 22.99 18.92 -19.11
CA SER A 152 22.56 19.39 -17.80
C SER A 152 22.72 18.31 -16.74
N GLU A 153 22.38 17.06 -17.03
CA GLU A 153 22.45 15.96 -16.06
C GLU A 153 22.50 14.62 -16.79
N ILE A 154 23.14 13.63 -16.18
CA ILE A 154 23.14 12.23 -16.58
C ILE A 154 22.80 11.39 -15.36
N GLU A 155 21.67 10.69 -15.43
CA GLU A 155 21.28 9.72 -14.41
C GLU A 155 21.52 8.30 -14.91
N VAL A 156 22.01 7.43 -14.03
CA VAL A 156 22.27 6.02 -14.31
C VAL A 156 21.64 5.18 -13.22
N TYR A 157 20.81 4.22 -13.60
CA TYR A 157 20.07 3.38 -12.67
C TYR A 157 20.55 1.92 -12.74
N PRO A 158 20.81 1.29 -11.57
CA PRO A 158 21.26 -0.09 -11.53
C PRO A 158 20.16 -1.05 -11.98
N SER A 159 20.54 -2.23 -12.44
CA SER A 159 19.61 -3.34 -12.64
C SER A 159 19.45 -4.16 -11.34
N PRO A 160 18.42 -5.03 -11.24
CA PRO A 160 18.11 -5.77 -10.02
C PRO A 160 19.27 -6.57 -9.39
N GLU A 161 20.27 -6.93 -10.17
CA GLU A 161 21.52 -7.58 -9.74
C GLU A 161 22.29 -6.78 -8.68
N ASP A 162 22.22 -5.44 -8.74
CA ASP A 162 22.93 -4.52 -7.85
C ASP A 162 21.99 -3.73 -6.93
N TYR A 163 20.75 -4.21 -6.74
CA TYR A 163 19.86 -3.62 -5.74
C TYR A 163 20.41 -3.92 -4.34
N VAL A 164 20.86 -2.86 -3.65
CA VAL A 164 21.53 -2.94 -2.35
C VAL A 164 20.58 -3.00 -1.16
N ASP A 165 19.30 -2.72 -1.37
CA ASP A 165 18.30 -2.63 -0.31
C ASP A 165 16.90 -3.08 -0.76
N TYR A 166 15.96 -3.18 0.19
CA TYR A 166 14.60 -3.65 -0.04
C TYR A 166 13.72 -2.60 -0.72
N VAL A 167 13.93 -1.32 -0.44
CA VAL A 167 13.24 -0.19 -1.08
C VAL A 167 13.42 -0.24 -2.60
N SER A 168 14.62 -0.60 -3.09
CA SER A 168 14.91 -0.73 -4.52
C SER A 168 14.06 -1.80 -5.22
N TRP A 169 13.58 -2.81 -4.48
CA TRP A 169 12.69 -3.85 -5.04
C TRP A 169 11.21 -3.45 -5.09
N VAL A 170 10.82 -2.34 -4.49
CA VAL A 170 9.41 -1.92 -4.48
C VAL A 170 9.09 -1.14 -5.74
N ASP A 171 8.00 -1.52 -6.42
CA ASP A 171 7.45 -0.79 -7.57
C ASP A 171 6.06 -0.23 -7.24
N PRO A 172 5.98 1.03 -6.78
CA PRO A 172 4.71 1.66 -6.43
C PRO A 172 3.76 1.84 -7.62
N TYR A 173 4.21 1.72 -8.88
CA TYR A 173 3.34 1.88 -10.02
C TYR A 173 2.38 0.72 -10.23
N ILE A 174 2.71 -0.46 -9.72
CA ILE A 174 1.90 -1.68 -9.90
C ILE A 174 0.44 -1.40 -9.53
N GLU A 175 -0.47 -1.64 -10.48
CA GLU A 175 -1.92 -1.45 -10.39
C GLU A 175 -2.42 -0.05 -9.98
N THR A 176 -1.65 1.01 -10.22
CA THR A 176 -2.11 2.39 -9.94
C THR A 176 -3.29 2.86 -10.81
N VAL A 177 -3.72 2.10 -11.82
CA VAL A 177 -4.83 2.51 -12.70
C VAL A 177 -6.23 2.21 -12.14
N PRO A 178 -6.59 0.97 -11.72
CA PRO A 178 -7.95 0.66 -11.25
C PRO A 178 -8.16 0.90 -9.74
N THR A 179 -7.23 1.53 -9.03
CA THR A 179 -7.18 1.54 -7.57
C THR A 179 -7.92 2.70 -6.88
N ARG A 180 -7.99 2.61 -5.55
CA ARG A 180 -8.61 3.61 -4.67
C ARG A 180 -7.71 4.84 -4.48
N PHE A 181 -8.36 5.94 -4.06
CA PHE A 181 -7.73 7.24 -3.81
C PHE A 181 -6.45 7.19 -2.94
N PHE A 182 -6.38 6.24 -2.01
CA PHE A 182 -5.30 6.13 -1.02
C PHE A 182 -4.36 4.95 -1.28
N TYR A 183 -4.30 4.46 -2.51
CA TYR A 183 -3.45 3.33 -2.86
C TYR A 183 -1.99 3.72 -3.05
N PHE A 184 -1.75 4.81 -3.79
CA PHE A 184 -0.41 5.29 -4.13
C PHE A 184 0.01 6.40 -3.16
N ILE A 185 0.81 6.05 -2.15
CA ILE A 185 1.24 7.00 -1.11
C ILE A 185 2.75 6.88 -0.90
N THR A 186 3.53 7.64 -1.64
CA THR A 186 4.99 7.50 -1.70
C THR A 186 5.69 8.29 -0.61
N GLY A 187 5.17 9.46 -0.23
CA GLY A 187 5.63 10.26 0.91
C GLY A 187 4.94 9.83 2.20
N ASN A 188 5.25 8.64 2.71
CA ASN A 188 4.74 8.11 3.97
C ASN A 188 5.76 7.14 4.60
N GLN A 189 5.90 7.15 5.92
CA GLN A 189 6.51 6.06 6.68
C GLN A 189 5.44 5.01 7.04
N PRO A 190 5.80 3.76 7.38
CA PRO A 190 4.84 2.73 7.75
C PRO A 190 3.77 3.21 8.75
N TYR A 191 2.52 3.11 8.36
CA TYR A 191 1.35 3.58 9.12
C TYR A 191 1.39 5.06 9.57
N GLY A 192 2.20 5.91 8.93
CA GLY A 192 2.35 7.32 9.29
C GLY A 192 1.00 8.04 9.33
N MET A 193 0.85 9.04 10.17
CA MET A 193 -0.35 9.89 10.26
C MET A 193 -0.55 10.73 9.00
N ILE A 194 0.54 11.23 8.41
CA ILE A 194 0.51 12.02 7.17
C ILE A 194 0.90 11.12 6.00
N GLY A 195 0.09 11.13 4.93
CA GLY A 195 0.33 10.32 3.74
C GLY A 195 0.32 11.23 2.54
N ALA A 196 1.50 11.58 2.05
CA ALA A 196 1.65 12.63 1.08
C ALA A 196 2.03 12.06 -0.30
N ALA A 197 1.35 12.52 -1.35
CA ALA A 197 1.55 12.05 -2.73
C ALA A 197 0.92 13.02 -3.75
N PRO A 198 1.38 13.02 -5.02
CA PRO A 198 0.72 13.75 -6.08
C PRO A 198 -0.66 13.18 -6.38
N ILE A 199 -1.62 14.06 -6.61
CA ILE A 199 -2.97 13.74 -7.03
C ILE A 199 -3.05 14.03 -8.53
N THR A 200 -3.25 13.00 -9.34
CA THR A 200 -3.42 13.14 -10.79
C THR A 200 -4.88 12.97 -11.23
N ARG A 201 -5.74 12.43 -10.35
CA ARG A 201 -7.19 12.35 -10.55
C ARG A 201 -7.94 12.56 -9.24
N ASN A 202 -8.66 13.68 -9.15
CA ASN A 202 -9.60 13.92 -8.08
C ASN A 202 -10.95 13.22 -8.32
N LYS A 203 -10.94 11.89 -8.33
CA LYS A 203 -12.12 11.03 -8.41
C LYS A 203 -12.04 9.94 -7.35
N ASN A 204 -13.19 9.40 -6.95
CA ASN A 204 -13.25 8.23 -6.08
C ASN A 204 -14.21 7.22 -6.72
N GLN A 205 -13.67 6.18 -7.38
CA GLN A 205 -14.31 4.95 -7.91
C GLN A 205 -13.54 4.45 -9.16
N GLY A 206 -12.72 3.40 -9.02
CA GLY A 206 -12.04 2.71 -10.14
C GLY A 206 -10.87 3.46 -10.78
N GLY A 207 -10.01 4.11 -9.99
CA GLY A 207 -8.81 4.82 -10.48
C GLY A 207 -8.71 6.29 -10.08
N GLY A 208 -8.51 6.56 -8.79
CA GLY A 208 -8.45 7.91 -8.19
C GLY A 208 -7.23 8.16 -7.32
N GLY A 209 -6.97 9.42 -6.95
CA GLY A 209 -5.73 9.81 -6.27
C GLY A 209 -4.62 9.97 -7.31
N TYR A 210 -3.69 9.02 -7.37
CA TYR A 210 -2.73 8.88 -8.44
C TYR A 210 -3.20 7.83 -9.45
N ASN A 211 -3.10 8.16 -10.74
CA ASN A 211 -3.39 7.26 -11.85
C ASN A 211 -2.31 7.43 -12.92
N TYR A 212 -1.63 6.33 -13.25
CA TYR A 212 -0.52 6.31 -14.22
C TYR A 212 -0.90 6.79 -15.62
N ASN A 213 -2.16 6.67 -16.05
CA ASN A 213 -2.56 7.18 -17.36
C ASN A 213 -2.80 8.70 -17.38
N SER A 214 -2.63 9.39 -16.26
CA SER A 214 -2.82 10.84 -16.17
C SER A 214 -1.47 11.53 -16.29
N ASN A 215 -1.39 12.53 -17.18
CA ASN A 215 -0.21 13.36 -17.39
C ASN A 215 -0.36 14.75 -16.75
N GLN A 216 -1.26 14.88 -15.77
CA GLN A 216 -1.50 16.12 -15.05
C GLN A 216 -1.42 15.90 -13.54
N VAL A 217 -0.73 16.81 -12.84
CA VAL A 217 -0.73 16.91 -11.38
C VAL A 217 -1.69 18.02 -10.96
N LEU A 218 -2.64 17.69 -10.10
CA LEU A 218 -3.68 18.59 -9.56
C LEU A 218 -3.27 19.23 -8.22
N GLY A 219 -2.15 18.75 -7.65
CA GLY A 219 -1.61 19.13 -6.35
C GLY A 219 -1.05 17.92 -5.61
N PHE A 220 -0.50 18.19 -4.44
CA PHE A 220 0.08 17.21 -3.53
C PHE A 220 -0.79 17.17 -2.26
N GLY A 221 -1.59 16.11 -2.12
CA GLY A 221 -2.45 15.93 -0.95
C GLY A 221 -1.65 15.44 0.26
N GLN A 222 -1.95 15.92 1.46
CA GLN A 222 -1.27 15.50 2.69
C GLN A 222 -1.96 14.34 3.42
N LEU A 223 -3.16 13.97 2.99
CA LEU A 223 -3.97 12.90 3.58
C LEU A 223 -4.56 12.01 2.49
N HIS A 224 -4.16 10.74 2.51
CA HIS A 224 -4.65 9.68 1.63
C HIS A 224 -5.06 8.49 2.50
N CYS A 225 -6.31 8.42 2.97
CA CYS A 225 -6.78 7.28 3.77
C CYS A 225 -8.27 7.00 3.56
N TRP A 226 -8.75 5.86 4.07
CA TRP A 226 -10.16 5.50 4.09
C TRP A 226 -11.02 6.64 4.64
N MET A 227 -11.89 7.19 3.77
CA MET A 227 -12.84 8.26 4.10
C MET A 227 -12.20 9.55 4.65
N GLN A 228 -10.96 9.81 4.23
CA GLN A 228 -10.15 10.91 4.73
C GLN A 228 -9.30 11.51 3.62
N SER A 229 -9.35 12.83 3.52
CA SER A 229 -8.48 13.65 2.67
C SER A 229 -8.26 14.99 3.38
N GLY A 230 -7.35 15.81 2.90
CA GLY A 230 -6.97 17.04 3.60
C GLY A 230 -6.13 17.97 2.76
N LEU A 231 -5.42 18.88 3.43
CA LEU A 231 -4.58 19.93 2.86
C LEU A 231 -3.96 19.49 1.52
N ASN A 232 -4.25 20.24 0.46
CA ASN A 232 -3.67 20.03 -0.86
C ASN A 232 -2.75 21.22 -1.18
N ILE A 233 -1.50 20.93 -1.51
CA ILE A 233 -0.44 21.92 -1.73
C ILE A 233 -0.06 21.89 -3.20
N MET A 234 0.17 23.06 -3.82
CA MET A 234 0.68 23.12 -5.19
C MET A 234 1.66 24.28 -5.35
N PRO A 235 2.95 24.04 -5.66
CA PRO A 235 3.86 25.08 -6.10
C PRO A 235 3.61 25.41 -7.57
N THR A 236 3.65 26.69 -7.91
CA THR A 236 3.43 27.18 -9.28
C THR A 236 4.31 28.40 -9.56
N THR A 237 4.37 28.82 -10.82
CA THR A 237 4.94 30.11 -11.23
C THR A 237 3.93 30.91 -12.06
N GLY A 238 4.19 32.21 -12.22
CA GLY A 238 3.35 33.10 -13.02
C GLY A 238 2.01 33.46 -12.36
N GLU A 239 1.12 34.04 -13.17
CA GLU A 239 -0.21 34.49 -12.73
C GLU A 239 -1.26 33.37 -12.95
N ILE A 240 -1.78 32.81 -11.86
CA ILE A 240 -2.81 31.78 -11.89
C ILE A 240 -4.05 32.25 -11.15
N ASP A 241 -5.23 31.97 -11.71
CA ASP A 241 -6.50 32.21 -11.04
C ASP A 241 -6.91 30.98 -10.21
N PRO A 242 -6.77 31.01 -8.86
CA PRO A 242 -7.09 29.86 -8.01
C PRO A 242 -8.58 29.51 -7.99
N ARG A 243 -9.46 30.42 -8.41
CA ARG A 243 -10.92 30.23 -8.40
C ARG A 243 -11.37 29.22 -9.44
N LYS A 244 -10.51 28.92 -10.43
CA LYS A 244 -10.70 27.83 -11.39
C LYS A 244 -10.47 26.44 -10.79
N GLY A 245 -10.07 26.37 -9.52
CA GLY A 245 -9.83 25.13 -8.78
C GLY A 245 -8.65 24.32 -9.33
N MET A 246 -8.62 23.03 -9.01
CA MET A 246 -7.49 22.14 -9.35
C MET A 246 -7.13 22.09 -10.83
N LEU A 247 -8.12 22.22 -11.73
CA LEU A 247 -7.85 22.25 -13.18
C LEU A 247 -7.29 23.60 -13.64
N GLY A 248 -7.47 24.66 -12.85
CA GLY A 248 -6.95 25.99 -13.15
C GLY A 248 -5.46 26.15 -12.88
N TRP A 249 -4.92 25.38 -11.93
CA TRP A 249 -3.50 25.37 -11.58
C TRP A 249 -2.80 24.04 -11.87
N ALA A 250 -3.46 23.08 -12.52
CA ALA A 250 -2.83 21.80 -12.86
C ALA A 250 -1.57 22.03 -13.69
N SER A 251 -0.56 21.17 -13.51
CA SER A 251 0.61 21.13 -14.36
C SER A 251 0.68 19.82 -15.13
N THR A 252 1.10 19.88 -16.38
CA THR A 252 1.60 18.71 -17.10
C THR A 252 2.87 18.15 -16.45
N PHE A 253 3.06 16.83 -16.56
CA PHE A 253 4.29 16.13 -16.17
C PHE A 253 4.49 14.89 -17.07
N SER A 254 5.69 14.32 -17.03
CA SER A 254 6.02 13.05 -17.70
C SER A 254 6.55 12.04 -16.68
N HIS A 255 6.25 10.74 -16.88
CA HIS A 255 6.88 9.66 -16.11
C HIS A 255 8.39 9.54 -16.38
N ASP A 256 8.86 10.10 -17.50
CA ASP A 256 10.29 10.15 -17.81
C ASP A 256 11.06 11.08 -16.86
N ASP A 257 10.36 12.06 -16.27
CA ASP A 257 10.87 12.98 -15.24
C ASP A 257 10.49 12.55 -13.81
N GLU A 258 9.91 11.36 -13.66
CA GLU A 258 9.35 10.90 -12.39
C GLU A 258 10.26 9.83 -11.75
N VAL A 259 10.56 10.03 -10.47
CA VAL A 259 11.22 9.05 -9.61
C VAL A 259 10.28 8.74 -8.47
N VAL A 260 9.94 7.45 -8.34
CA VAL A 260 8.98 6.99 -7.35
C VAL A 260 9.61 5.88 -6.52
N GLN A 261 9.66 6.08 -5.21
CA GLN A 261 10.24 5.16 -4.22
C GLN A 261 9.40 5.21 -2.93
N PRO A 262 9.34 4.12 -2.13
CA PRO A 262 8.89 4.22 -0.75
C PRO A 262 9.69 5.31 0.00
N GLY A 263 8.98 6.26 0.60
CA GLY A 263 9.59 7.39 1.32
C GLY A 263 10.10 8.54 0.45
N TYR A 264 10.04 8.46 -0.89
CA TYR A 264 10.54 9.53 -1.77
C TYR A 264 9.82 9.61 -3.12
N HIS A 265 9.51 10.83 -3.55
CA HIS A 265 8.96 11.09 -4.88
C HIS A 265 9.61 12.35 -5.46
N ARG A 266 10.07 12.31 -6.72
CA ARG A 266 10.45 13.49 -7.51
C ARG A 266 9.68 13.52 -8.82
N LEU A 267 9.18 14.70 -9.22
CA LEU A 267 8.64 14.93 -10.56
C LEU A 267 8.89 16.36 -11.02
N PHE A 268 8.81 16.60 -12.33
CA PHE A 268 8.91 17.94 -12.91
C PHE A 268 7.53 18.48 -13.31
N LEU A 269 7.17 19.64 -12.76
CA LEU A 269 5.98 20.38 -13.17
C LEU A 269 6.30 21.17 -14.44
N GLN A 270 6.03 20.58 -15.61
CA GLN A 270 6.48 21.11 -16.90
C GLN A 270 5.88 22.49 -17.25
N ASP A 271 4.68 22.79 -16.78
CA ASP A 271 4.02 24.09 -17.05
C ASP A 271 4.61 25.22 -16.20
N TYR A 272 5.13 24.89 -15.01
CA TYR A 272 5.70 25.86 -14.07
C TYR A 272 7.22 25.85 -13.99
N LYS A 273 7.87 24.87 -14.63
CA LYS A 273 9.33 24.73 -14.62
C LYS A 273 9.89 24.58 -13.19
N ILE A 274 9.23 23.72 -12.41
CA ILE A 274 9.58 23.43 -11.01
C ILE A 274 9.84 21.94 -10.84
N TRP A 275 11.02 21.59 -10.32
CA TRP A 275 11.24 20.26 -9.75
C TRP A 275 10.62 20.19 -8.36
N VAL A 276 9.77 19.19 -8.15
CA VAL A 276 9.17 18.91 -6.86
C VAL A 276 9.72 17.60 -6.33
N GLU A 277 10.40 17.67 -5.20
CA GLU A 277 10.82 16.51 -4.41
C GLU A 277 10.04 16.45 -3.11
N GLN A 278 9.70 15.23 -2.70
CA GLN A 278 8.84 14.95 -1.56
C GLN A 278 9.36 13.76 -0.75
N THR A 279 9.39 13.92 0.57
CA THR A 279 9.58 12.85 1.57
C THR A 279 8.61 13.06 2.73
N ALA A 280 8.55 12.11 3.67
CA ALA A 280 7.78 12.26 4.88
C ALA A 280 8.39 11.50 6.07
N THR A 281 8.06 12.02 7.24
CA THR A 281 8.17 11.37 8.54
C THR A 281 6.81 10.81 8.95
N GLU A 282 6.71 10.22 10.13
CA GLU A 282 5.47 9.66 10.65
C GLU A 282 4.34 10.69 10.72
N ARG A 283 4.63 11.99 10.95
CA ARG A 283 3.61 13.03 11.16
C ARG A 283 3.86 14.34 10.40
N SER A 284 4.89 14.41 9.57
CA SER A 284 5.18 15.60 8.76
C SER A 284 5.66 15.25 7.36
N SER A 285 5.18 15.96 6.37
CA SER A 285 5.68 15.91 5.00
C SER A 285 6.72 17.01 4.81
N PHE A 286 7.69 16.74 3.94
CA PHE A 286 8.78 17.65 3.66
C PHE A 286 8.99 17.70 2.15
N TYR A 287 9.00 18.91 1.61
CA TYR A 287 9.17 19.19 0.19
C TYR A 287 10.39 20.06 -0.06
N ARG A 288 11.03 19.82 -1.21
CA ARG A 288 12.06 20.67 -1.79
C ARG A 288 11.61 21.02 -3.21
N TYR A 289 11.47 22.32 -3.48
CA TYR A 289 11.12 22.86 -4.78
C TYR A 289 12.33 23.56 -5.39
N ARG A 290 12.72 23.17 -6.61
CA ARG A 290 13.77 23.87 -7.37
C ARG A 290 13.14 24.56 -8.58
N PHE A 291 13.32 25.86 -8.66
CA PHE A 291 12.86 26.67 -9.80
C PHE A 291 13.96 26.67 -10.86
N THR A 292 13.61 26.42 -12.12
CA THR A 292 14.62 26.39 -13.20
C THR A 292 14.75 27.72 -13.94
N GLU A 293 13.82 28.65 -13.69
CA GLU A 293 13.78 29.98 -14.30
C GLU A 293 13.57 31.05 -13.22
N ASN A 294 13.91 32.31 -13.56
CA ASN A 294 13.57 33.45 -12.72
C ASN A 294 12.07 33.75 -12.88
N ASP A 295 11.28 33.63 -11.82
CA ASP A 295 9.85 33.89 -11.89
C ASP A 295 9.25 34.28 -10.52
N ASN A 296 8.04 34.83 -10.57
CA ASN A 296 7.18 34.96 -9.40
C ASN A 296 6.61 33.57 -9.08
N ALA A 297 7.09 32.98 -8.00
CA ALA A 297 6.63 31.70 -7.52
C ALA A 297 5.45 31.88 -6.57
N ARG A 298 4.55 30.91 -6.57
CA ARG A 298 3.40 30.85 -5.68
C ARG A 298 3.30 29.47 -5.05
N VAL A 299 2.98 29.41 -3.76
CA VAL A 299 2.60 28.16 -3.09
C VAL A 299 1.12 28.23 -2.72
N ILE A 300 0.32 27.41 -3.39
CA ILE A 300 -1.13 27.32 -3.17
C ILE A 300 -1.39 26.31 -2.04
N LEU A 301 -2.15 26.73 -1.03
CA LEU A 301 -2.69 25.90 0.03
C LEU A 301 -4.21 25.82 -0.12
N SER A 302 -4.72 24.74 -0.73
CA SER A 302 -6.16 24.53 -0.87
C SER A 302 -6.74 23.93 0.42
N LEU A 303 -7.65 24.67 1.04
CA LEU A 303 -8.24 24.38 2.36
C LEU A 303 -9.74 24.06 2.30
N GLY A 304 -10.40 24.40 1.19
CA GLY A 304 -11.81 24.12 0.95
C GLY A 304 -12.06 23.70 -0.50
N SER A 305 -12.33 22.40 -0.72
CA SER A 305 -12.70 21.82 -2.02
C SER A 305 -13.16 20.37 -1.85
N LYS A 306 -13.82 19.80 -2.88
CA LYS A 306 -14.03 18.35 -2.97
C LYS A 306 -12.68 17.67 -3.20
N LEU A 307 -12.29 16.75 -2.32
CA LEU A 307 -11.05 15.99 -2.46
C LEU A 307 -11.29 14.51 -2.15
N GLY A 308 -11.03 13.65 -3.13
CA GLY A 308 -11.23 12.22 -3.03
C GLY A 308 -12.65 11.86 -2.57
N SER A 309 -12.76 11.25 -1.39
CA SER A 309 -14.03 10.76 -0.85
C SER A 309 -14.77 11.76 0.05
N VAL A 310 -14.21 12.94 0.31
CA VAL A 310 -14.74 13.94 1.26
C VAL A 310 -14.83 15.34 0.64
N VAL A 311 -15.49 16.27 1.33
CA VAL A 311 -15.44 17.71 1.05
C VAL A 311 -14.67 18.37 2.19
N MET A 312 -13.66 19.17 1.87
CA MET A 312 -13.02 20.10 2.81
C MET A 312 -13.78 21.42 2.79
N ALA A 313 -14.08 21.98 3.95
CA ALA A 313 -14.82 23.24 4.09
C ALA A 313 -14.54 23.90 5.44
N ASP A 314 -15.19 25.05 5.69
CA ASP A 314 -15.18 25.74 6.99
C ASP A 314 -13.75 25.98 7.53
N TYR A 315 -12.87 26.50 6.68
CA TYR A 315 -11.46 26.72 7.04
C TYR A 315 -11.26 28.03 7.82
N ASP A 316 -10.35 27.98 8.80
CA ASP A 316 -9.77 29.12 9.54
C ASP A 316 -8.25 29.01 9.41
N ALA A 317 -7.62 29.98 8.75
CA ALA A 317 -6.19 30.01 8.54
C ALA A 317 -5.58 31.36 8.91
N ARG A 318 -4.37 31.34 9.46
CA ARG A 318 -3.69 32.52 9.99
C ARG A 318 -2.22 32.54 9.59
N VAL A 319 -1.73 33.74 9.35
CA VAL A 319 -0.31 34.02 9.16
C VAL A 319 0.32 34.23 10.53
N VAL A 320 1.15 33.29 10.98
CA VAL A 320 1.86 33.39 12.28
C VAL A 320 3.13 34.22 12.12
N SER A 321 3.83 34.01 11.00
CA SER A 321 5.00 34.79 10.60
C SER A 321 5.16 34.72 9.08
N LYS A 322 6.14 35.45 8.51
CA LYS A 322 6.45 35.37 7.08
C LYS A 322 6.94 33.99 6.61
N ASN A 323 7.13 33.04 7.52
CA ASN A 323 7.58 31.68 7.21
C ASN A 323 6.59 30.62 7.67
N GLU A 324 5.44 31.00 8.23
CA GLU A 324 4.56 30.03 8.89
C GLU A 324 3.08 30.39 8.81
N ILE A 325 2.31 29.40 8.38
CA ILE A 325 0.84 29.40 8.33
C ILE A 325 0.34 28.30 9.26
N GLU A 326 -0.72 28.58 10.02
CA GLU A 326 -1.45 27.58 10.77
C GLU A 326 -2.95 27.70 10.54
N GLY A 327 -3.69 26.65 10.84
CA GLY A 327 -5.13 26.70 10.70
C GLY A 327 -5.84 25.38 10.90
N SER A 328 -7.09 25.36 10.47
CA SER A 328 -7.93 24.17 10.45
C SER A 328 -8.96 24.21 9.34
N PHE A 329 -9.50 23.05 8.99
CA PHE A 329 -10.66 22.89 8.11
C PHE A 329 -11.49 21.68 8.58
N VAL A 330 -12.75 21.63 8.17
CA VAL A 330 -13.66 20.51 8.43
C VAL A 330 -13.75 19.64 7.19
N THR A 331 -13.69 18.32 7.41
CA THR A 331 -13.97 17.31 6.39
C THR A 331 -15.38 16.76 6.59
N LYS A 332 -16.23 16.92 5.58
CA LYS A 332 -17.65 16.52 5.56
C LYS A 332 -18.02 15.70 4.32
N ASP A 333 -19.28 15.28 4.21
CA ASP A 333 -19.84 14.54 3.06
C ASP A 333 -19.06 13.30 2.62
N ARG A 334 -18.65 12.49 3.61
CA ARG A 334 -18.01 11.20 3.38
C ARG A 334 -18.95 10.23 2.65
N LEU A 335 -18.36 9.47 1.72
CA LEU A 335 -19.11 8.60 0.80
C LEU A 335 -19.73 7.36 1.45
N TRP A 336 -19.09 6.75 2.46
CA TRP A 336 -19.48 5.44 3.01
C TRP A 336 -19.95 5.46 4.48
N GLY A 337 -20.40 6.61 4.99
CA GLY A 337 -20.89 6.74 6.38
C GLY A 337 -19.93 7.47 7.34
N GLY A 338 -19.96 7.12 8.63
CA GLY A 338 -19.04 7.65 9.64
C GLY A 338 -19.45 8.99 10.26
N PRO A 339 -18.54 9.60 11.05
CA PRO A 339 -18.72 10.96 11.57
C PRO A 339 -19.05 11.94 10.44
N GLN A 340 -20.12 12.71 10.58
CA GLN A 340 -20.55 13.66 9.55
C GLN A 340 -19.48 14.72 9.29
N ASN A 341 -18.92 15.27 10.38
CA ASN A 341 -17.89 16.30 10.35
C ASN A 341 -16.69 15.81 11.15
N ALA A 342 -15.48 16.06 10.65
CA ALA A 342 -14.26 15.90 11.43
C ALA A 342 -13.29 17.04 11.13
N LYS A 343 -12.69 17.61 12.17
CA LYS A 343 -11.79 18.74 12.06
C LYS A 343 -10.36 18.26 11.85
N VAL A 344 -9.64 18.93 10.96
CA VAL A 344 -8.20 18.73 10.71
C VAL A 344 -7.51 20.06 10.96
N PHE A 345 -6.48 20.04 11.79
CA PHE A 345 -5.61 21.16 12.09
C PHE A 345 -4.29 20.98 11.34
N PHE A 346 -3.65 22.07 10.94
CA PHE A 346 -2.41 22.02 10.20
C PHE A 346 -1.45 23.15 10.61
N VAL A 347 -0.16 22.89 10.40
CA VAL A 347 0.93 23.87 10.45
C VAL A 347 1.80 23.66 9.22
N VAL A 348 2.09 24.73 8.50
CA VAL A 348 2.98 24.77 7.34
C VAL A 348 4.11 25.76 7.64
N GLN A 349 5.35 25.29 7.55
CA GLN A 349 6.56 26.10 7.67
C GLN A 349 7.30 26.13 6.33
N LEU A 350 7.88 27.28 5.99
CA LEU A 350 8.77 27.45 4.84
C LEU A 350 10.14 27.97 5.29
N ASP A 351 11.20 27.55 4.62
CA ASP A 351 12.57 27.97 4.97
C ASP A 351 12.89 29.41 4.55
N LYS A 352 12.06 30.01 3.68
CA LYS A 352 12.17 31.38 3.21
C LYS A 352 10.91 32.20 3.50
N PRO A 353 11.05 33.50 3.79
CA PRO A 353 9.90 34.35 4.05
C PRO A 353 9.15 34.66 2.75
N PHE A 354 7.81 34.53 2.73
CA PHE A 354 6.99 35.00 1.62
C PHE A 354 6.91 36.54 1.58
N GLU A 355 6.73 37.09 0.39
CA GLU A 355 6.56 38.54 0.16
C GLU A 355 5.14 39.01 0.53
N GLU A 356 4.13 38.27 0.05
CA GLU A 356 2.70 38.59 0.15
C GLU A 356 1.87 37.31 0.34
N VAL A 357 0.69 37.45 0.95
CA VAL A 357 -0.32 36.38 1.04
C VAL A 357 -1.62 36.83 0.39
N GLU A 358 -2.11 36.04 -0.56
CA GLU A 358 -3.46 36.16 -1.11
C GLU A 358 -4.33 35.02 -0.57
N ALA A 359 -5.64 35.24 -0.55
CA ALA A 359 -6.62 34.19 -0.26
C ALA A 359 -7.77 34.27 -1.24
N TRP A 360 -8.36 33.11 -1.53
CA TRP A 360 -9.59 33.05 -2.29
C TRP A 360 -10.66 32.31 -1.50
N ASN A 361 -11.91 32.73 -1.66
CA ASN A 361 -13.08 32.03 -1.16
C ASN A 361 -14.21 32.18 -2.19
N ARG A 362 -14.54 31.08 -2.87
CA ARG A 362 -15.39 31.05 -4.06
C ARG A 362 -14.87 32.05 -5.10
N ASP A 363 -15.67 33.07 -5.44
CA ASP A 363 -15.31 34.08 -6.44
C ASP A 363 -14.51 35.26 -5.87
N MET A 364 -14.40 35.36 -4.54
CA MET A 364 -13.72 36.46 -3.86
C MET A 364 -12.21 36.23 -3.77
N LEU A 365 -11.45 37.31 -3.94
CA LEU A 365 -10.01 37.39 -3.70
C LEU A 365 -9.73 38.44 -2.62
N LEU A 366 -8.91 38.07 -1.64
CA LEU A 366 -8.45 38.93 -0.55
C LEU A 366 -6.92 38.96 -0.57
N ARG A 367 -6.32 40.10 -0.24
CA ARG A 367 -4.87 40.30 -0.20
C ARG A 367 -4.43 40.87 1.14
N ASP A 368 -3.21 40.54 1.56
CA ASP A 368 -2.53 41.11 2.72
C ASP A 368 -3.34 41.10 4.04
N SER A 369 -4.12 40.04 4.24
CA SER A 369 -4.75 39.77 5.55
C SER A 369 -3.89 38.81 6.37
N SER A 370 -4.00 38.89 7.69
CA SER A 370 -3.35 37.95 8.63
C SER A 370 -4.25 36.80 9.05
N SER A 371 -5.55 36.86 8.71
CA SER A 371 -6.56 35.85 9.06
C SER A 371 -7.57 35.67 7.93
N PHE A 372 -7.95 34.42 7.70
CA PHE A 372 -8.78 34.02 6.56
C PHE A 372 -9.79 32.97 7.00
N LEU A 373 -11.06 33.25 6.70
CA LEU A 373 -12.19 32.35 6.95
C LEU A 373 -12.91 32.09 5.63
N GLY A 374 -13.26 30.84 5.34
CA GLY A 374 -14.00 30.52 4.13
C GLY A 374 -14.52 29.10 4.07
N GLU A 375 -15.33 28.83 3.05
CA GLU A 375 -15.94 27.50 2.83
C GLU A 375 -15.28 26.77 1.67
N GLU A 376 -14.98 27.47 0.58
CA GLU A 376 -14.40 26.88 -0.64
C GLU A 376 -13.25 27.78 -1.10
N GLY A 377 -12.02 27.43 -0.74
CA GLY A 377 -10.95 28.40 -0.79
C GLY A 377 -9.60 27.92 -0.30
N GLY A 378 -8.71 28.87 -0.08
CA GLY A 378 -7.36 28.61 0.38
C GLY A 378 -6.49 29.87 0.37
N LEU A 379 -5.19 29.66 0.53
CA LEU A 379 -4.17 30.71 0.55
C LEU A 379 -3.17 30.54 -0.58
N ILE A 380 -2.57 31.65 -1.02
CA ILE A 380 -1.45 31.70 -1.94
C ILE A 380 -0.32 32.47 -1.27
N LEU A 381 0.85 31.85 -1.17
CA LEU A 381 2.06 32.48 -0.65
C LEU A 381 2.96 32.89 -1.82
N ASN A 382 3.23 34.19 -1.96
CA ASN A 382 3.97 34.74 -3.09
C ASN A 382 5.46 34.90 -2.78
N TYR A 383 6.31 34.57 -3.75
CA TYR A 383 7.77 34.66 -3.69
C TYR A 383 8.35 35.18 -5.01
N LYS A 384 9.55 35.74 -4.93
CA LYS A 384 10.43 35.93 -6.10
C LYS A 384 11.55 34.93 -6.00
N MET A 385 11.69 34.09 -7.03
CA MET A 385 12.69 33.03 -7.06
C MET A 385 13.59 33.20 -8.27
N CYS A 386 14.88 32.94 -8.07
CA CYS A 386 15.86 32.87 -9.14
C CYS A 386 16.01 31.43 -9.67
N ALA A 387 16.50 31.30 -10.90
CA ALA A 387 16.87 30.02 -11.48
C ALA A 387 17.88 29.28 -10.57
N GLY A 388 17.64 28.00 -10.33
CA GLY A 388 18.44 27.13 -9.45
C GLY A 388 18.10 27.24 -7.96
N GLU A 389 17.33 28.27 -7.57
CA GLU A 389 17.01 28.53 -6.17
C GLU A 389 16.04 27.49 -5.60
N LEU A 390 16.28 27.11 -4.34
CA LEU A 390 15.44 26.17 -3.59
C LEU A 390 14.43 26.89 -2.69
N LEU A 391 13.21 26.37 -2.62
CA LEU A 391 12.24 26.66 -1.56
C LEU A 391 11.88 25.35 -0.88
N GLN A 392 11.95 25.30 0.44
CA GLN A 392 11.59 24.10 1.20
C GLN A 392 10.34 24.34 2.04
N LEU A 393 9.50 23.31 2.15
CA LEU A 393 8.24 23.37 2.88
C LEU A 393 8.07 22.13 3.76
N LYS A 394 7.75 22.35 5.04
CA LYS A 394 7.31 21.30 5.96
C LYS A 394 5.84 21.49 6.29
N ALA A 395 5.04 20.43 6.21
CA ALA A 395 3.65 20.45 6.64
C ALA A 395 3.38 19.35 7.66
N SER A 396 2.59 19.66 8.67
CA SER A 396 2.16 18.73 9.71
C SER A 396 0.67 18.91 9.96
N ILE A 397 0.02 17.84 10.40
CA ILE A 397 -1.41 17.83 10.71
C ILE A 397 -1.67 17.31 12.13
N SER A 398 -2.85 17.62 12.64
CA SER A 398 -3.44 17.01 13.82
C SER A 398 -4.95 16.88 13.65
N PHE A 399 -5.55 15.89 14.30
CA PHE A 399 -7.01 15.79 14.42
C PHE A 399 -7.54 16.36 15.73
N THR A 400 -6.67 16.94 16.56
CA THR A 400 -7.04 17.40 17.91
C THR A 400 -6.86 18.91 18.08
N SER A 401 -5.71 19.49 17.71
CA SER A 401 -5.47 20.93 17.86
C SER A 401 -4.30 21.47 17.01
N ILE A 402 -4.18 22.79 16.92
CA ILE A 402 -3.06 23.47 16.26
C ILE A 402 -1.76 23.23 17.03
N GLU A 403 -1.81 23.30 18.37
CA GLU A 403 -0.67 23.05 19.24
C GLU A 403 -0.10 21.66 19.02
N ASN A 404 -0.96 20.64 18.84
CA ASN A 404 -0.53 19.29 18.53
C ASN A 404 -0.01 19.15 17.10
N ALA A 405 -0.59 19.83 16.10
CA ALA A 405 -0.02 19.85 14.75
C ALA A 405 1.41 20.43 14.75
N ARG A 406 1.63 21.50 15.53
CA ARG A 406 2.97 22.08 15.76
C ARG A 406 3.89 21.14 16.51
N ASN A 407 3.40 20.50 17.58
CA ASN A 407 4.16 19.53 18.37
C ASN A 407 4.60 18.32 17.53
N ASN A 408 3.73 17.84 16.63
CA ASN A 408 4.04 16.79 15.66
C ASN A 408 5.20 17.20 14.74
N LEU A 409 5.16 18.44 14.21
CA LEU A 409 6.22 18.99 13.36
C LEU A 409 7.55 19.06 14.10
N LEU A 410 7.55 19.67 15.29
CA LEU A 410 8.75 19.91 16.10
C LEU A 410 9.39 18.60 16.61
N ASN A 411 8.64 17.51 16.72
CA ASN A 411 9.21 16.23 17.15
C ASN A 411 9.60 15.30 16.00
N SER A 412 8.88 15.36 14.88
CA SER A 412 9.14 14.46 13.76
C SER A 412 10.10 15.01 12.71
N CYS A 413 10.16 16.34 12.48
CA CYS A 413 11.00 16.95 11.44
C CYS A 413 11.67 18.27 11.89
N LYS A 414 12.75 18.15 12.67
CA LYS A 414 13.40 19.25 13.42
C LYS A 414 14.29 20.17 12.59
N HIS A 415 14.83 19.69 11.48
CA HIS A 415 15.83 20.39 10.67
C HIS A 415 15.31 20.64 9.24
N TRP A 416 16.14 21.24 8.40
CA TRP A 416 15.88 21.55 6.99
C TRP A 416 16.80 20.76 6.04
N ASN A 417 17.29 19.61 6.49
CA ASN A 417 18.10 18.70 5.66
C ASN A 417 17.17 17.66 5.03
N PHE A 418 16.72 17.94 3.81
CA PHE A 418 15.78 17.08 3.08
C PHE A 418 16.33 15.67 2.86
N ASP A 419 17.60 15.55 2.44
CA ASP A 419 18.19 14.26 2.09
C ASP A 419 18.38 13.36 3.31
N GLU A 420 18.63 13.94 4.50
CA GLU A 420 18.65 13.20 5.77
C GLU A 420 17.25 12.68 6.15
N VAL A 421 16.19 13.48 5.97
CA VAL A 421 14.81 13.01 6.23
C VAL A 421 14.40 11.92 5.24
N ARG A 422 14.74 12.09 3.95
CA ARG A 422 14.59 11.06 2.92
C ARG A 422 15.29 9.77 3.33
N LYS A 423 16.58 9.84 3.67
CA LYS A 423 17.36 8.68 4.07
C LYS A 423 16.74 7.98 5.27
N ASN A 424 16.38 8.72 6.32
CA ASN A 424 15.76 8.15 7.52
C ASN A 424 14.41 7.46 7.21
N SER A 425 13.61 8.04 6.29
CA SER A 425 12.36 7.42 5.83
C SER A 425 12.60 6.11 5.09
N GLN A 426 13.61 6.07 4.21
CA GLN A 426 13.98 4.88 3.44
C GLN A 426 14.65 3.80 4.30
N ASP A 427 15.48 4.19 5.27
CA ASP A 427 16.05 3.30 6.28
C ASP A 427 14.92 2.60 7.07
N GLU A 428 13.89 3.35 7.50
CA GLU A 428 12.72 2.76 8.15
C GLU A 428 12.00 1.77 7.21
N TRP A 429 11.73 2.14 5.95
CA TRP A 429 11.13 1.19 5.00
C TRP A 429 11.97 -0.07 4.83
N ASN A 430 13.30 0.04 4.75
CA ASN A 430 14.20 -1.11 4.66
C ASN A 430 14.14 -1.99 5.92
N ASP A 431 14.08 -1.41 7.12
CA ASP A 431 13.96 -2.15 8.38
C ASP A 431 12.66 -2.96 8.44
N TRP A 432 11.57 -2.39 7.94
CA TRP A 432 10.26 -3.04 7.93
C TRP A 432 10.15 -4.10 6.82
N LEU A 433 10.53 -3.78 5.58
CA LEU A 433 10.52 -4.74 4.47
C LEU A 433 11.49 -5.91 4.74
N GLY A 434 12.62 -5.62 5.37
CA GLY A 434 13.65 -6.58 5.75
C GLY A 434 13.27 -7.55 6.86
N LYS A 435 12.07 -7.43 7.46
CA LYS A 435 11.55 -8.47 8.36
C LYS A 435 11.33 -9.81 7.64
N ILE A 436 11.20 -9.78 6.31
CA ILE A 436 11.15 -10.97 5.48
C ILE A 436 12.14 -10.83 4.31
N GLU A 437 13.23 -11.59 4.35
CA GLU A 437 14.22 -11.68 3.27
C GLU A 437 13.88 -12.87 2.36
N VAL A 438 14.01 -12.69 1.04
CA VAL A 438 13.82 -13.77 0.06
C VAL A 438 15.03 -13.89 -0.87
N LYS A 439 15.39 -15.14 -1.21
CA LYS A 439 16.42 -15.47 -2.20
C LYS A 439 15.89 -16.44 -3.24
N GLY A 440 16.50 -16.40 -4.42
CA GLY A 440 16.00 -17.13 -5.58
C GLY A 440 14.76 -16.49 -6.17
N GLY A 441 14.09 -17.21 -7.07
CA GLY A 441 13.02 -16.67 -7.88
C GLY A 441 13.50 -15.63 -8.92
N THR A 442 12.57 -15.20 -9.76
CA THR A 442 12.82 -14.16 -10.78
C THR A 442 12.77 -12.77 -10.17
N ASP A 443 13.37 -11.78 -10.84
CA ASP A 443 13.29 -10.38 -10.39
C ASP A 443 11.86 -9.87 -10.32
N ALA A 444 11.01 -10.25 -11.29
CA ALA A 444 9.58 -9.91 -11.27
C ALA A 444 8.88 -10.43 -9.99
N GLN A 445 9.23 -11.63 -9.53
CA GLN A 445 8.68 -12.21 -8.30
C GLN A 445 9.15 -11.46 -7.05
N LYS A 446 10.44 -11.07 -6.99
CA LYS A 446 10.98 -10.26 -5.89
C LYS A 446 10.35 -8.86 -5.88
N ILE A 447 10.24 -8.21 -7.03
CA ILE A 447 9.57 -6.91 -7.17
C ILE A 447 8.14 -6.99 -6.65
N LYS A 448 7.39 -8.00 -7.13
CA LYS A 448 6.00 -8.19 -6.68
C LYS A 448 5.91 -8.48 -5.19
N PHE A 449 6.81 -9.30 -4.64
CA PHE A 449 6.82 -9.63 -3.21
C PHE A 449 7.06 -8.40 -2.33
N TYR A 450 8.09 -7.61 -2.62
CA TYR A 450 8.38 -6.41 -1.83
C TYR A 450 7.33 -5.31 -2.03
N THR A 451 6.72 -5.21 -3.21
CA THR A 451 5.56 -4.31 -3.43
C THR A 451 4.33 -4.75 -2.64
N ASN A 452 4.07 -6.06 -2.54
CA ASN A 452 3.03 -6.57 -1.66
C ASN A 452 3.29 -6.18 -0.21
N LEU A 453 4.52 -6.35 0.28
CA LEU A 453 4.88 -5.98 1.65
C LEU A 453 4.76 -4.47 1.89
N TRP A 454 5.13 -3.65 0.90
CA TRP A 454 4.90 -2.21 0.97
C TRP A 454 3.42 -1.89 1.20
N HIS A 455 2.48 -2.44 0.42
CA HIS A 455 1.04 -2.21 0.65
C HIS A 455 0.51 -2.76 1.99
N VAL A 456 1.06 -3.88 2.49
CA VAL A 456 0.75 -4.44 3.83
C VAL A 456 1.11 -3.47 4.97
N LEU A 457 2.11 -2.63 4.74
CA LEU A 457 2.68 -1.69 5.71
C LEU A 457 2.28 -0.23 5.44
N LEU A 458 1.81 0.05 4.23
CA LEU A 458 1.35 1.35 3.77
C LEU A 458 -0.12 1.59 4.12
N GLY A 459 -0.45 2.80 4.54
CA GLY A 459 -1.83 3.19 4.81
C GLY A 459 -2.25 2.87 6.24
N ARG A 460 -3.56 2.68 6.47
CA ARG A 460 -4.16 2.47 7.81
C ARG A 460 -3.59 3.47 8.83
N HIS A 461 -3.74 4.74 8.49
CA HIS A 461 -2.99 5.84 9.09
C HIS A 461 -3.30 6.02 10.59
N LYS A 462 -2.25 6.32 11.36
CA LYS A 462 -2.40 6.76 12.75
C LYS A 462 -3.24 8.04 12.83
N ILE A 463 -4.00 8.19 13.91
CA ILE A 463 -4.80 9.40 14.18
C ILE A 463 -4.44 10.07 15.51
N ASN A 464 -3.48 9.53 16.25
CA ASN A 464 -2.96 10.16 17.46
C ASN A 464 -1.71 11.00 17.18
N ASP A 465 -1.65 12.12 17.86
CA ASP A 465 -0.51 13.02 17.89
C ASP A 465 0.68 12.41 18.65
N PHE A 466 1.83 13.06 18.55
CA PHE A 466 3.03 12.73 19.33
C PHE A 466 2.78 12.83 20.84
N SER A 467 1.93 13.78 21.27
CA SER A 467 1.47 13.90 22.65
C SER A 467 0.67 12.68 23.12
N GLY A 468 0.19 11.84 22.20
CA GLY A 468 -0.74 10.74 22.46
C GLY A 468 -2.21 11.15 22.44
N ASP A 469 -2.51 12.42 22.19
CA ASP A 469 -3.88 12.87 22.03
C ASP A 469 -4.47 12.38 20.71
N TYR A 470 -5.77 12.10 20.69
CA TYR A 470 -6.49 11.65 19.52
C TYR A 470 -7.96 12.08 19.58
N PRO A 471 -8.62 12.23 18.42
CA PRO A 471 -10.04 12.56 18.38
C PRO A 471 -10.89 11.34 18.79
N ASP A 472 -11.84 11.55 19.68
CA ASP A 472 -12.90 10.59 19.99
C ASP A 472 -14.22 11.10 19.44
N LEU A 473 -14.63 10.52 18.32
CA LEU A 473 -15.88 10.77 17.62
C LEU A 473 -16.81 9.56 17.73
N THR A 474 -16.72 8.77 18.79
CA THR A 474 -17.54 7.55 18.93
C THR A 474 -18.94 7.79 19.47
N HIS A 475 -19.22 8.99 19.99
CA HIS A 475 -20.52 9.41 20.52
C HIS A 475 -21.20 10.41 19.58
N GLY A 476 -22.54 10.50 19.66
CA GLY A 476 -23.29 11.52 18.95
C GLY A 476 -24.70 11.10 18.52
N LYS A 477 -25.40 12.00 17.82
CA LYS A 477 -26.77 11.78 17.34
C LYS A 477 -26.74 11.08 15.98
N LYS A 478 -27.30 9.87 15.92
CA LYS A 478 -27.42 9.08 14.70
C LYS A 478 -28.34 9.75 13.66
N ILE A 479 -27.92 9.69 12.40
CA ILE A 479 -28.69 10.12 11.25
C ILE A 479 -28.61 9.01 10.20
N LEU A 480 -29.74 8.35 9.93
CA LEU A 480 -29.83 7.48 8.76
C LEU A 480 -29.90 8.36 7.52
N SER A 481 -29.01 8.14 6.55
CA SER A 481 -29.04 8.89 5.29
C SER A 481 -28.74 8.01 4.08
N GLY A 482 -29.50 8.22 3.02
CA GLY A 482 -29.20 7.73 1.67
C GLY A 482 -29.80 6.38 1.26
N PRO A 483 -29.83 6.10 -0.05
CA PRO A 483 -30.49 4.93 -0.66
C PRO A 483 -29.86 3.57 -0.31
N ARG A 484 -28.70 3.55 0.38
CA ARG A 484 -28.01 2.34 0.86
C ARG A 484 -28.01 2.19 2.39
N ALA A 485 -28.78 3.01 3.13
CA ALA A 485 -28.89 2.96 4.59
C ALA A 485 -27.52 3.03 5.33
N GLN A 486 -26.58 3.83 4.83
CA GLN A 486 -25.28 4.01 5.49
C GLN A 486 -25.43 4.88 6.75
N PHE A 487 -24.85 4.43 7.86
CA PHE A 487 -24.91 5.15 9.13
C PHE A 487 -23.99 6.36 9.11
N LYS A 488 -24.60 7.55 9.15
CA LYS A 488 -23.92 8.81 9.49
C LYS A 488 -24.36 9.26 10.87
N TYR A 489 -23.56 10.08 11.52
CA TYR A 489 -23.97 10.67 12.80
C TYR A 489 -23.25 11.99 13.03
N ILE A 490 -23.96 12.91 13.70
CA ILE A 490 -23.37 14.14 14.23
C ILE A 490 -22.61 13.72 15.48
N SER A 491 -21.29 13.66 15.38
CA SER A 491 -20.41 13.24 16.46
C SER A 491 -20.15 14.37 17.45
N ASP A 492 -20.09 14.03 18.74
CA ASP A 492 -19.55 14.91 19.76
C ASP A 492 -18.02 14.92 19.63
N PHE A 493 -17.41 16.08 19.38
CA PHE A 493 -15.96 16.19 19.26
C PHE A 493 -15.32 16.19 20.65
N ASN A 494 -14.65 15.11 21.00
CA ASN A 494 -13.88 14.98 22.24
C ASN A 494 -12.41 14.69 21.91
N ILE A 495 -11.52 15.12 22.80
CA ILE A 495 -10.10 14.76 22.73
C ILE A 495 -9.81 13.83 23.91
N LYS A 496 -9.14 12.71 23.63
CA LYS A 496 -8.65 11.77 24.65
C LYS A 496 -7.16 11.58 24.46
N THR A 497 -6.47 11.13 25.51
CA THR A 497 -5.04 10.86 25.49
C THR A 497 -4.79 9.38 25.74
N LEU A 498 -3.90 8.79 24.94
CA LEU A 498 -3.48 7.40 25.07
C LEU A 498 -2.70 7.16 26.38
N PRO A 499 -2.84 5.95 26.98
CA PRO A 499 -2.03 5.59 28.13
C PRO A 499 -0.54 5.62 27.75
N LYS A 500 0.28 6.13 28.67
CA LYS A 500 1.74 6.25 28.49
C LYS A 500 2.50 5.08 29.11
N ASP A 501 3.63 4.72 28.50
CA ASP A 501 4.61 3.81 29.07
C ASP A 501 5.48 4.53 30.13
N ARG A 502 6.44 3.81 30.72
CA ARG A 502 7.32 4.37 31.76
C ARG A 502 8.26 5.47 31.22
N LEU A 503 8.41 5.58 29.90
CA LEU A 503 9.24 6.57 29.22
C LEU A 503 8.39 7.75 28.69
N GLY A 504 7.09 7.80 29.00
CA GLY A 504 6.19 8.86 28.56
C GLY A 504 5.69 8.71 27.11
N ARG A 505 5.97 7.60 26.44
CA ARG A 505 5.52 7.33 25.07
C ARG A 505 4.14 6.67 25.09
N SER A 506 3.33 6.87 24.05
CA SER A 506 2.05 6.17 23.95
C SER A 506 2.27 4.66 23.89
N LYS A 507 1.53 3.88 24.69
CA LYS A 507 1.68 2.41 24.74
C LYS A 507 1.31 1.73 23.41
N PHE A 508 0.36 2.33 22.69
CA PHE A 508 -0.10 1.91 21.38
C PHE A 508 -0.57 3.14 20.59
N ASN A 509 -0.98 2.97 19.34
CA ASN A 509 -1.55 4.04 18.51
C ASN A 509 -3.03 3.81 18.18
N MET A 510 -3.73 4.89 17.84
CA MET A 510 -5.08 4.85 17.28
C MET A 510 -5.03 4.91 15.76
N TYR A 511 -5.89 4.16 15.07
CA TYR A 511 -5.82 3.99 13.62
C TYR A 511 -7.15 4.24 12.90
N ASN A 512 -7.04 4.79 11.68
CA ASN A 512 -8.12 4.88 10.69
C ASN A 512 -7.93 3.80 9.63
N SER A 513 -8.93 2.94 9.39
CA SER A 513 -8.80 1.77 8.50
C SER A 513 -10.17 1.20 8.10
N ASP A 514 -10.25 0.55 6.95
CA ASP A 514 -11.37 -0.35 6.57
C ASP A 514 -10.94 -1.83 6.43
N ALA A 515 -9.66 -2.12 6.61
CA ALA A 515 -9.02 -3.40 6.27
C ALA A 515 -9.21 -4.52 7.31
N PHE A 516 -10.40 -4.67 7.89
CA PHE A 516 -10.67 -5.71 8.90
C PHE A 516 -11.61 -6.81 8.41
N TRP A 517 -12.59 -6.49 7.58
CA TRP A 517 -13.44 -7.51 6.98
C TRP A 517 -12.58 -8.40 6.04
N GLY A 518 -12.49 -9.69 6.35
CA GLY A 518 -11.65 -10.65 5.62
C GLY A 518 -10.20 -10.77 6.10
N SER A 519 -9.75 -9.94 7.06
CA SER A 519 -8.35 -9.87 7.47
C SER A 519 -7.80 -11.18 8.07
N GLN A 520 -8.68 -12.07 8.51
CA GLN A 520 -8.33 -13.40 9.03
C GLN A 520 -7.56 -14.25 8.02
N TRP A 521 -7.74 -14.04 6.72
CA TRP A 521 -7.07 -14.83 5.69
C TRP A 521 -5.81 -14.18 5.14
N ASN A 522 -5.38 -13.04 5.69
CA ASN A 522 -4.24 -12.30 5.18
C ASN A 522 -3.46 -11.57 6.30
N LEU A 523 -3.81 -10.33 6.62
CA LEU A 523 -3.13 -9.43 7.56
C LEU A 523 -2.98 -10.06 8.95
N ASN A 524 -4.01 -10.72 9.49
CA ASN A 524 -3.91 -11.37 10.80
C ASN A 524 -2.82 -12.46 10.82
N ILE A 525 -2.61 -13.13 9.68
CA ILE A 525 -1.61 -14.19 9.53
C ILE A 525 -0.23 -13.56 9.43
N LEU A 526 -0.04 -12.65 8.46
CA LEU A 526 1.25 -12.06 8.15
C LEU A 526 1.76 -11.13 9.27
N TRP A 527 0.90 -10.28 9.84
CA TRP A 527 1.29 -9.46 10.99
C TRP A 527 1.61 -10.31 12.21
N GLY A 528 0.77 -11.29 12.56
CA GLY A 528 1.08 -12.18 13.67
C GLY A 528 2.22 -13.19 13.39
N LEU A 529 2.94 -13.05 12.28
CA LEU A 529 4.11 -13.83 11.91
C LEU A 529 5.37 -12.94 11.90
N ALA A 530 5.35 -11.86 11.11
CA ALA A 530 6.52 -11.01 10.87
C ALA A 530 6.42 -9.61 11.51
N TYR A 531 5.22 -9.16 11.90
CA TYR A 531 4.97 -7.82 12.45
C TYR A 531 4.08 -7.88 13.71
N PRO A 532 4.41 -8.68 14.74
CA PRO A 532 3.50 -8.92 15.86
C PRO A 532 3.15 -7.65 16.63
N HIS A 533 4.07 -6.68 16.70
CA HIS A 533 3.80 -5.39 17.33
C HIS A 533 2.70 -4.58 16.63
N VAL A 534 2.48 -4.77 15.32
CA VAL A 534 1.38 -4.17 14.56
C VAL A 534 0.06 -4.83 14.96
N LEU A 535 0.04 -6.17 14.98
CA LEU A 535 -1.15 -6.92 15.41
C LEU A 535 -1.57 -6.56 16.85
N ASP A 536 -0.59 -6.40 17.75
CA ASP A 536 -0.81 -5.95 19.14
C ASP A 536 -1.35 -4.50 19.19
N ASP A 537 -0.81 -3.61 18.35
CA ASP A 537 -1.23 -2.20 18.27
C ASP A 537 -2.68 -2.07 17.80
N PHE A 538 -3.05 -2.78 16.74
CA PHE A 538 -4.41 -2.78 16.24
C PHE A 538 -5.39 -3.42 17.24
N ALA A 539 -5.03 -4.52 17.90
CA ALA A 539 -5.87 -5.10 18.94
C ALA A 539 -6.13 -4.08 20.07
N ALA A 540 -5.09 -3.37 20.52
CA ALA A 540 -5.23 -2.31 21.51
C ALA A 540 -6.08 -1.13 21.02
N SER A 541 -5.88 -0.68 19.79
CA SER A 541 -6.66 0.40 19.17
C SER A 541 -8.15 0.06 19.09
N LEU A 542 -8.50 -1.13 18.62
CA LEU A 542 -9.89 -1.57 18.49
C LEU A 542 -10.58 -1.68 19.86
N ILE A 543 -9.87 -2.16 20.88
CA ILE A 543 -10.37 -2.19 22.26
C ILE A 543 -10.50 -0.78 22.85
N GLN A 544 -9.64 0.16 22.45
CA GLN A 544 -9.74 1.56 22.88
C GLN A 544 -10.96 2.25 22.26
N TYR A 545 -11.28 1.98 20.99
CA TYR A 545 -12.55 2.39 20.39
C TYR A 545 -13.75 1.88 21.18
N ASP A 546 -13.74 0.60 21.55
CA ASP A 546 -14.78 -0.01 22.36
C ASP A 546 -14.88 0.61 23.76
N THR A 547 -13.75 0.91 24.38
CA THR A 547 -13.68 1.62 25.67
C THR A 547 -14.30 3.02 25.56
N ASN A 548 -14.18 3.66 24.39
CA ASN A 548 -14.74 4.97 24.16
C ASN A 548 -16.25 4.90 23.91
N GLY A 549 -16.69 4.21 22.85
CA GLY A 549 -18.09 4.26 22.39
C GLY A 549 -18.89 2.97 22.56
N GLY A 550 -18.33 1.95 23.22
CA GLY A 550 -19.02 0.70 23.53
C GLY A 550 -19.06 -0.33 22.40
N LEU A 551 -18.40 -0.06 21.25
CA LEU A 551 -18.37 -0.96 20.09
C LEU A 551 -16.95 -1.23 19.61
N LEU A 552 -16.68 -2.48 19.20
CA LEU A 552 -15.50 -2.82 18.44
C LEU A 552 -15.73 -2.40 16.97
N PRO A 553 -14.90 -1.53 16.37
CA PRO A 553 -15.19 -1.00 15.05
C PRO A 553 -14.96 -2.05 13.94
N ARG A 554 -15.82 -2.04 12.91
CA ARG A 554 -15.60 -2.79 11.66
C ARG A 554 -14.61 -2.09 10.71
N GLY A 555 -14.64 -0.76 10.75
CA GLY A 555 -13.77 0.14 10.02
C GLY A 555 -13.81 1.51 10.71
N PRO A 556 -12.86 1.83 11.61
CA PRO A 556 -12.82 3.12 12.28
C PRO A 556 -12.51 4.23 11.28
N SER A 557 -13.18 5.38 11.45
CA SER A 557 -12.94 6.58 10.65
C SER A 557 -12.87 7.82 11.53
N MET A 558 -11.76 8.58 11.47
CA MET A 558 -11.55 9.85 12.17
C MET A 558 -11.81 9.80 13.69
N GLY A 559 -11.53 8.67 14.34
CA GLY A 559 -11.87 8.52 15.77
C GLY A 559 -13.32 8.08 16.04
N GLY A 560 -14.08 7.70 15.01
CA GLY A 560 -15.45 7.18 15.10
C GLY A 560 -15.67 5.87 14.34
N TYR A 561 -16.93 5.50 14.10
CA TYR A 561 -17.35 4.24 13.48
C TYR A 561 -17.91 4.45 12.07
N SER A 562 -17.38 3.80 11.03
CA SER A 562 -18.04 3.79 9.70
C SER A 562 -19.20 2.79 9.60
N TYR A 563 -19.19 1.75 10.45
CA TYR A 563 -20.10 0.58 10.43
C TYR A 563 -19.96 -0.33 9.20
N ILE A 564 -18.98 -0.07 8.34
CA ILE A 564 -18.68 -0.84 7.12
C ILE A 564 -17.51 -1.80 7.40
N MET A 565 -17.49 -3.06 6.93
CA MET A 565 -18.55 -3.83 6.23
C MET A 565 -19.45 -4.56 7.24
N ASP A 566 -19.50 -5.90 7.30
CA ASP A 566 -20.44 -6.68 8.13
C ASP A 566 -19.76 -7.44 9.29
N GLY A 567 -20.55 -7.85 10.28
CA GLY A 567 -20.09 -8.69 11.40
C GLY A 567 -19.30 -7.95 12.47
N CYS A 568 -18.42 -8.68 13.15
CA CYS A 568 -17.49 -8.15 14.15
C CYS A 568 -16.06 -8.66 13.85
N PRO A 569 -15.45 -8.25 12.72
CA PRO A 569 -14.15 -8.76 12.28
C PRO A 569 -13.02 -8.53 13.29
N ALA A 570 -13.13 -7.48 14.12
CA ALA A 570 -12.23 -7.22 15.23
C ALA A 570 -12.05 -8.44 16.16
N THR A 571 -13.07 -9.27 16.32
CA THR A 571 -13.01 -10.50 17.15
C THR A 571 -11.97 -11.47 16.63
N LEU A 572 -11.87 -11.66 15.31
CA LEU A 572 -10.90 -12.58 14.70
C LEU A 572 -9.47 -12.06 14.90
N LEU A 573 -9.26 -10.74 14.74
CA LEU A 573 -7.97 -10.09 14.96
C LEU A 573 -7.51 -10.20 16.42
N ILE A 574 -8.36 -9.78 17.36
CA ILE A 574 -8.06 -9.80 18.81
C ILE A 574 -7.83 -11.23 19.29
N THR A 575 -8.66 -12.19 18.83
CA THR A 575 -8.45 -13.60 19.19
C THR A 575 -7.15 -14.13 18.60
N SER A 576 -6.81 -13.81 17.34
CA SER A 576 -5.54 -14.22 16.73
C SER A 576 -4.34 -13.71 17.54
N ALA A 577 -4.38 -12.44 17.96
CA ALA A 577 -3.36 -11.85 18.81
C ALA A 577 -3.24 -12.60 20.15
N PHE A 578 -4.37 -12.84 20.82
CA PHE A 578 -4.43 -13.58 22.10
C PHE A 578 -3.83 -14.98 22.00
N GLN A 579 -4.23 -15.77 21.01
CA GLN A 579 -3.80 -17.18 20.90
C GLN A 579 -2.32 -17.32 20.58
N ARG A 580 -1.70 -16.28 20.00
CA ARG A 580 -0.26 -16.19 19.73
C ARG A 580 0.51 -15.48 20.86
N SER A 581 -0.13 -15.19 21.99
CA SER A 581 0.46 -14.45 23.13
C SER A 581 0.94 -13.03 22.78
N ILE A 582 0.30 -12.40 21.79
CA ILE A 582 0.57 -11.02 21.33
C ILE A 582 -0.43 -10.09 22.06
N THR A 583 -0.17 -9.85 23.34
CA THR A 583 -1.11 -9.14 24.23
C THR A 583 -0.42 -8.12 25.15
N LYS A 584 0.69 -7.51 24.71
CA LYS A 584 1.47 -6.62 25.58
C LYS A 584 0.83 -5.26 25.76
N LYS A 585 0.01 -4.81 24.80
CA LYS A 585 -0.50 -3.44 24.73
C LYS A 585 -1.94 -3.27 25.24
N TRP A 586 -2.65 -4.35 25.53
CA TRP A 586 -4.07 -4.31 25.89
C TRP A 586 -4.44 -5.29 26.99
N ASP A 587 -5.58 -5.06 27.64
CA ASP A 587 -6.10 -5.89 28.72
C ASP A 587 -6.98 -7.02 28.17
N ILE A 588 -6.58 -8.26 28.43
CA ILE A 588 -7.22 -9.47 27.92
C ILE A 588 -8.69 -9.55 28.33
N TRP A 589 -9.02 -9.22 29.59
CA TRP A 589 -10.39 -9.32 30.09
C TRP A 589 -11.27 -8.20 29.53
N LYS A 590 -10.74 -6.98 29.40
CA LYS A 590 -11.46 -5.90 28.71
C LYS A 590 -11.76 -6.26 27.26
N GLY A 591 -10.78 -6.80 26.53
CA GLY A 591 -10.98 -7.27 25.16
C GLY A 591 -12.02 -8.39 25.08
N TYR A 592 -11.96 -9.38 25.96
CA TYR A 592 -12.92 -10.48 26.00
C TYR A 592 -14.36 -10.01 26.27
N GLU A 593 -14.56 -9.15 27.28
CA GLU A 593 -15.88 -8.60 27.60
C GLU A 593 -16.41 -7.68 26.50
N ALA A 594 -15.53 -6.91 25.84
CA ALA A 594 -15.86 -6.13 24.65
C ALA A 594 -16.39 -7.02 23.53
N MET A 595 -15.68 -8.09 23.16
CA MET A 595 -16.12 -9.03 22.12
C MET A 595 -17.46 -9.68 22.49
N LYS A 596 -17.62 -10.14 23.73
CA LYS A 596 -18.87 -10.75 24.21
C LYS A 596 -20.06 -9.79 24.06
N ARG A 597 -19.90 -8.53 24.45
CA ARG A 597 -20.94 -7.50 24.27
C ARG A 597 -21.23 -7.25 22.79
N ASN A 598 -20.19 -7.16 21.95
CA ASN A 598 -20.33 -6.89 20.53
C ASN A 598 -20.98 -8.04 19.73
N HIS A 599 -21.00 -9.25 20.29
CA HIS A 599 -21.68 -10.44 19.76
C HIS A 599 -23.12 -10.62 20.28
N GLY A 600 -23.62 -9.67 21.08
CA GLY A 600 -24.99 -9.63 21.58
C GLY A 600 -25.84 -8.55 20.90
N GLN A 601 -27.11 -8.46 21.29
CA GLN A 601 -28.05 -7.49 20.69
C GLN A 601 -27.59 -6.05 20.93
N GLY A 602 -27.47 -5.28 19.84
CA GLY A 602 -26.97 -3.90 19.86
C GLY A 602 -25.44 -3.77 19.79
N GLY A 603 -24.72 -4.90 19.82
CA GLY A 603 -23.29 -4.97 19.55
C GLY A 603 -22.95 -4.84 18.06
N MET A 604 -21.65 -4.66 17.74
CA MET A 604 -21.22 -4.42 16.36
C MET A 604 -21.60 -5.57 15.40
N GLN A 605 -21.61 -6.83 15.85
CA GLN A 605 -21.91 -7.99 15.00
C GLN A 605 -23.22 -7.79 14.22
N SER A 606 -24.28 -7.38 14.93
CA SER A 606 -25.62 -7.24 14.38
C SER A 606 -26.11 -5.79 14.36
N PHE A 607 -25.24 -4.78 14.47
CA PHE A 607 -25.64 -3.41 14.83
C PHE A 607 -26.81 -2.86 13.98
N GLU A 608 -26.69 -3.00 12.66
CA GLU A 608 -27.61 -2.48 11.66
C GLU A 608 -28.91 -3.31 11.55
N ILE A 609 -28.85 -4.56 11.98
CA ILE A 609 -29.95 -5.55 11.92
C ILE A 609 -30.19 -6.15 13.31
N SER A 610 -30.11 -5.33 14.35
CA SER A 610 -30.12 -5.77 15.76
C SER A 610 -31.43 -6.46 16.15
N HIS A 611 -32.52 -6.20 15.42
CA HIS A 611 -33.79 -6.91 15.54
C HIS A 611 -33.72 -8.39 15.12
N LEU A 612 -32.76 -8.78 14.27
CA LEU A 612 -32.53 -10.18 13.86
C LEU A 612 -31.63 -10.96 14.82
N GLN A 613 -30.96 -10.29 15.77
CA GLN A 613 -30.06 -10.96 16.71
C GLN A 613 -30.74 -12.05 17.55
N PRO A 614 -31.94 -11.81 18.14
CA PRO A 614 -32.63 -12.88 18.89
C PRO A 614 -33.00 -14.08 18.00
N PHE A 615 -33.32 -13.85 16.73
CA PHE A 615 -33.55 -14.94 15.78
C PHE A 615 -32.25 -15.71 15.53
N TYR A 616 -31.13 -15.03 15.29
CA TYR A 616 -29.83 -15.68 15.11
C TYR A 616 -29.44 -16.53 16.34
N GLU A 617 -29.61 -16.01 17.55
CA GLU A 617 -29.28 -16.74 18.79
C GLU A 617 -30.17 -17.99 18.99
N LYS A 618 -31.45 -17.90 18.61
CA LYS A 618 -32.40 -19.02 18.71
C LYS A 618 -32.23 -20.04 17.58
N CYS A 619 -32.09 -19.56 16.35
CA CYS A 619 -32.18 -20.35 15.12
C CYS A 619 -30.82 -20.68 14.51
N GLY A 620 -29.72 -20.00 14.87
CA GLY A 620 -28.37 -20.26 14.39
C GLY A 620 -28.07 -19.76 12.97
N TYR A 621 -28.97 -19.01 12.34
CA TYR A 621 -28.69 -18.35 11.06
C TYR A 621 -29.42 -17.02 10.98
N VAL A 622 -28.91 -16.12 10.17
CA VAL A 622 -29.51 -14.81 9.88
C VAL A 622 -30.48 -14.99 8.70
N PRO A 623 -31.78 -14.70 8.88
CA PRO A 623 -32.77 -14.94 7.84
C PRO A 623 -32.47 -14.06 6.62
N GLY A 624 -32.52 -14.68 5.45
CA GLY A 624 -32.21 -14.14 4.15
C GLY A 624 -30.75 -13.74 3.91
N ARG A 625 -29.85 -14.00 4.86
CA ARG A 625 -28.46 -13.53 4.83
C ARG A 625 -27.49 -14.67 5.15
N ALA A 626 -27.27 -15.53 4.16
CA ALA A 626 -26.31 -16.64 4.26
C ALA A 626 -24.88 -16.14 4.47
N GLY A 627 -24.46 -15.07 3.78
CA GLY A 627 -23.13 -14.47 3.96
C GLY A 627 -22.86 -14.04 5.41
N PHE A 628 -23.83 -13.35 6.03
CA PHE A 628 -23.76 -12.98 7.44
C PHE A 628 -23.64 -14.20 8.35
N THR A 629 -24.44 -15.24 8.07
CA THR A 629 -24.40 -16.48 8.87
C THR A 629 -23.03 -17.14 8.82
N ILE A 630 -22.37 -17.17 7.66
CA ILE A 630 -21.04 -17.77 7.50
C ILE A 630 -20.00 -16.97 8.30
N GLN A 631 -19.99 -15.64 8.13
CA GLN A 631 -19.08 -14.74 8.84
C GLN A 631 -19.27 -14.80 10.35
N TRP A 632 -20.51 -14.63 10.83
CA TRP A 632 -20.82 -14.60 12.27
C TRP A 632 -20.54 -15.95 12.94
N ALA A 633 -20.75 -17.06 12.23
CA ALA A 633 -20.42 -18.38 12.74
C ALA A 633 -18.91 -18.52 12.99
N LEU A 634 -18.07 -17.99 12.09
CA LEU A 634 -16.61 -18.00 12.25
C LEU A 634 -16.18 -17.08 13.41
N GLU A 635 -16.75 -15.90 13.52
CA GLU A 635 -16.48 -14.96 14.63
C GLU A 635 -16.89 -15.55 15.98
N ASP A 636 -18.06 -16.21 16.06
CA ASP A 636 -18.52 -16.90 17.26
C ASP A 636 -17.60 -18.07 17.62
N TRP A 637 -17.13 -18.81 16.62
CA TRP A 637 -16.15 -19.85 16.84
C TRP A 637 -14.85 -19.29 17.43
N ALA A 638 -14.33 -18.18 16.90
CA ALA A 638 -13.12 -17.53 17.42
C ALA A 638 -13.31 -17.10 18.89
N LEU A 639 -14.42 -16.43 19.19
CA LEU A 639 -14.75 -16.04 20.57
C LEU A 639 -14.89 -17.27 21.50
N SER A 640 -15.43 -18.39 20.99
CA SER A 640 -15.47 -19.66 21.72
C SER A 640 -14.07 -20.21 22.01
N GLN A 641 -13.13 -20.14 21.06
CA GLN A 641 -11.74 -20.58 21.25
C GLN A 641 -11.03 -19.75 22.32
N MET A 642 -11.24 -18.43 22.32
CA MET A 642 -10.70 -17.56 23.36
C MET A 642 -11.32 -17.86 24.72
N ALA A 643 -12.66 -17.96 24.80
CA ALA A 643 -13.38 -18.31 26.03
C ALA A 643 -12.88 -19.63 26.62
N LYS A 644 -12.62 -20.64 25.78
CA LYS A 644 -12.06 -21.94 26.20
C LYS A 644 -10.69 -21.78 26.84
N SER A 645 -9.83 -20.95 26.25
CA SER A 645 -8.47 -20.69 26.72
C SER A 645 -8.43 -19.87 28.01
N LEU A 646 -9.42 -18.99 28.21
CA LEU A 646 -9.64 -18.24 29.45
C LEU A 646 -10.39 -19.04 30.54
N GLY A 647 -10.79 -20.28 30.28
CA GLY A 647 -11.54 -21.10 31.23
C GLY A 647 -13.02 -20.72 31.38
N GLN A 648 -13.56 -19.86 30.51
CA GLN A 648 -14.96 -19.42 30.50
C GLN A 648 -15.88 -20.47 29.86
N LYS A 649 -16.05 -21.61 30.55
CA LYS A 649 -16.71 -22.82 30.01
C LYS A 649 -18.14 -22.59 29.51
N ARG A 650 -18.92 -21.71 30.16
CA ARG A 650 -20.31 -21.41 29.77
C ARG A 650 -20.36 -20.68 28.43
N ASP A 651 -19.57 -19.61 28.31
CA ASP A 651 -19.48 -18.81 27.10
C ASP A 651 -18.87 -19.62 25.94
N ALA A 652 -17.81 -20.38 26.22
CA ALA A 652 -17.21 -21.28 25.24
C ALA A 652 -18.25 -22.24 24.62
N LYS A 653 -19.08 -22.88 25.45
CA LYS A 653 -20.16 -23.77 24.99
C LYS A 653 -21.25 -23.01 24.24
N HIS A 654 -21.63 -21.82 24.70
CA HIS A 654 -22.64 -20.99 24.08
C HIS A 654 -22.24 -20.60 22.65
N PHE A 655 -21.08 -19.97 22.49
CA PHE A 655 -20.60 -19.51 21.18
C PHE A 655 -20.22 -20.69 20.26
N ALA A 656 -19.68 -21.79 20.80
CA ALA A 656 -19.45 -23.01 20.01
C ALA A 656 -20.75 -23.53 19.39
N LYS A 657 -21.85 -23.58 20.15
CA LYS A 657 -23.15 -24.01 19.64
C LYS A 657 -23.66 -23.09 18.53
N ARG A 658 -23.51 -21.77 18.71
CA ARG A 658 -23.94 -20.75 17.74
C ARG A 658 -23.15 -20.85 16.43
N SER A 659 -21.85 -21.11 16.51
CA SER A 659 -20.95 -21.30 15.36
C SER A 659 -21.30 -22.47 14.43
N LEU A 660 -22.15 -23.41 14.84
CA LEU A 660 -22.58 -24.55 14.03
C LEU A 660 -23.90 -24.31 13.29
N GLY A 661 -24.51 -23.14 13.48
CA GLY A 661 -25.83 -22.84 12.94
C GLY A 661 -25.89 -22.73 11.41
N TRP A 662 -24.75 -22.43 10.76
CA TRP A 662 -24.62 -22.42 9.30
C TRP A 662 -25.10 -23.71 8.62
N ARG A 663 -25.02 -24.86 9.31
CA ARG A 663 -25.44 -26.17 8.80
C ARG A 663 -26.91 -26.20 8.36
N LYS A 664 -27.77 -25.33 8.91
CA LYS A 664 -29.18 -25.20 8.51
C LYS A 664 -29.38 -24.60 7.12
N LEU A 665 -28.36 -23.90 6.61
CA LEU A 665 -28.35 -23.30 5.28
C LEU A 665 -27.79 -24.26 4.22
N PHE A 666 -27.33 -25.45 4.61
CA PHE A 666 -26.81 -26.44 3.67
C PHE A 666 -27.93 -27.10 2.87
N HIS A 667 -27.82 -27.06 1.54
CA HIS A 667 -28.75 -27.74 0.65
C HIS A 667 -28.20 -29.12 0.24
N PRO A 668 -28.89 -30.24 0.56
CA PRO A 668 -28.31 -31.59 0.44
C PRO A 668 -28.02 -32.04 -0.99
N GLN A 669 -28.82 -31.62 -1.98
CA GLN A 669 -28.60 -32.01 -3.38
C GLN A 669 -27.50 -31.20 -4.06
N ILE A 670 -27.55 -29.87 -3.96
CA ILE A 670 -26.55 -28.95 -4.56
C ILE A 670 -25.22 -28.98 -3.80
N LYS A 671 -25.25 -29.33 -2.51
CA LYS A 671 -24.10 -29.39 -1.59
C LYS A 671 -23.39 -28.04 -1.43
N LEU A 672 -24.17 -26.97 -1.30
CA LEU A 672 -23.69 -25.61 -1.00
C LEU A 672 -24.63 -24.94 0.01
N LEU A 673 -24.22 -23.79 0.55
CA LEU A 673 -25.00 -22.99 1.48
C LEU A 673 -25.89 -21.99 0.74
N PHE A 674 -27.15 -21.87 1.12
CA PHE A 674 -28.12 -20.96 0.50
C PHE A 674 -28.92 -20.18 1.55
N PRO A 675 -29.34 -18.93 1.24
CA PRO A 675 -30.14 -18.13 2.16
C PRO A 675 -31.54 -18.74 2.36
N LYS A 676 -31.97 -18.76 3.63
CA LYS A 676 -33.33 -19.12 4.06
C LYS A 676 -34.00 -17.94 4.73
N ASP A 677 -35.27 -17.72 4.48
CA ASP A 677 -36.08 -16.72 5.19
C ASP A 677 -36.38 -17.11 6.65
N GLU A 678 -37.12 -16.28 7.37
CA GLU A 678 -37.53 -16.53 8.76
C GLU A 678 -38.41 -17.79 8.93
N LYS A 679 -39.10 -18.21 7.87
CA LYS A 679 -39.94 -19.43 7.82
C LYS A 679 -39.12 -20.67 7.45
N GLY A 680 -37.82 -20.54 7.23
CA GLY A 680 -36.92 -21.61 6.83
C GLY A 680 -37.02 -22.01 5.35
N GLN A 681 -37.68 -21.21 4.52
CA GLN A 681 -37.83 -21.44 3.08
C GLN A 681 -36.62 -20.89 2.32
N TRP A 682 -36.16 -21.59 1.28
CA TRP A 682 -35.06 -21.14 0.43
C TRP A 682 -35.47 -19.92 -0.40
N MET A 683 -34.65 -18.86 -0.40
CA MET A 683 -34.94 -17.67 -1.21
C MET A 683 -34.57 -17.86 -2.69
N SER A 684 -33.41 -18.47 -2.94
CA SER A 684 -32.91 -18.80 -4.27
C SER A 684 -32.00 -20.02 -4.18
N LEU A 685 -32.05 -20.89 -5.19
CA LEU A 685 -31.17 -22.06 -5.33
C LEU A 685 -30.20 -21.93 -6.53
N ASN A 686 -30.14 -20.75 -7.15
CA ASN A 686 -29.10 -20.46 -8.15
C ASN A 686 -27.79 -20.18 -7.41
N PRO A 687 -26.74 -21.00 -7.57
CA PRO A 687 -25.51 -20.86 -6.79
C PRO A 687 -24.65 -19.65 -7.17
N PHE A 688 -24.98 -18.96 -8.27
CA PHE A 688 -24.35 -17.71 -8.71
C PHE A 688 -25.12 -16.46 -8.29
N ASN A 689 -26.34 -16.61 -7.75
CA ASN A 689 -27.10 -15.47 -7.28
C ASN A 689 -26.45 -14.91 -6.01
N GLY A 690 -26.07 -13.63 -6.05
CA GLY A 690 -25.49 -12.93 -4.91
C GLY A 690 -26.51 -12.51 -3.84
N GLN A 691 -27.82 -12.62 -4.11
CA GLN A 691 -28.83 -12.28 -3.13
C GLN A 691 -28.67 -13.10 -1.83
N GLY A 692 -28.55 -12.40 -0.70
CA GLY A 692 -28.33 -13.00 0.62
C GLY A 692 -26.85 -13.27 0.95
N PHE A 693 -25.93 -12.90 0.06
CA PHE A 693 -24.49 -12.86 0.28
C PHE A 693 -23.99 -11.42 0.22
N VAL A 694 -22.78 -11.20 0.73
CA VAL A 694 -22.09 -9.91 0.72
C VAL A 694 -20.91 -10.08 -0.22
N GLU A 695 -21.00 -9.43 -1.38
CA GLU A 695 -19.98 -9.46 -2.44
C GLU A 695 -19.48 -10.87 -2.81
N ALA A 696 -20.39 -11.83 -2.75
CA ALA A 696 -20.11 -13.22 -3.03
C ALA A 696 -21.35 -13.92 -3.58
N SER A 697 -21.17 -15.17 -3.97
CA SER A 697 -22.22 -16.13 -4.30
C SER A 697 -22.12 -17.36 -3.41
N SER A 698 -23.06 -18.29 -3.56
CA SER A 698 -23.04 -19.57 -2.82
C SER A 698 -21.76 -20.36 -3.08
N TRP A 699 -21.27 -20.37 -4.32
CA TRP A 699 -20.00 -21.03 -4.68
C TRP A 699 -18.80 -20.45 -3.93
N GLN A 700 -18.72 -19.12 -3.89
CA GLN A 700 -17.58 -18.40 -3.31
C GLN A 700 -17.60 -18.45 -1.77
N ALA A 701 -18.77 -18.40 -1.14
CA ALA A 701 -18.88 -18.32 0.32
C ALA A 701 -18.94 -19.68 1.04
N SER A 702 -19.45 -20.75 0.40
CA SER A 702 -19.73 -22.01 1.10
C SER A 702 -18.52 -22.69 1.73
N PHE A 703 -17.33 -22.47 1.16
CA PHE A 703 -16.07 -23.03 1.67
C PHE A 703 -15.45 -22.17 2.79
N GLY A 704 -15.99 -20.98 3.03
CA GLY A 704 -15.55 -20.04 4.06
C GLY A 704 -15.95 -20.42 5.50
N VAL A 705 -16.65 -21.53 5.72
CA VAL A 705 -16.87 -22.12 7.07
C VAL A 705 -15.61 -22.83 7.60
N SER A 706 -14.49 -22.12 7.56
CA SER A 706 -13.14 -22.64 7.78
C SER A 706 -12.95 -23.26 9.17
N HIS A 707 -13.74 -22.82 10.16
CA HIS A 707 -13.76 -23.37 11.51
C HIS A 707 -14.34 -24.78 11.62
N ASP A 708 -15.19 -25.21 10.66
CA ASP A 708 -15.89 -26.50 10.69
C ASP A 708 -15.90 -27.22 9.33
N LEU A 709 -14.74 -27.24 8.66
CA LEU A 709 -14.58 -27.99 7.41
C LEU A 709 -14.90 -29.49 7.57
N LYS A 710 -14.68 -30.06 8.77
CA LYS A 710 -15.08 -31.44 9.07
C LYS A 710 -16.61 -31.59 8.96
N GLY A 711 -17.38 -30.69 9.57
CA GLY A 711 -18.84 -30.66 9.44
C GLY A 711 -19.30 -30.46 8.00
N LEU A 712 -18.67 -29.55 7.25
CA LEU A 712 -18.97 -29.32 5.83
C LEU A 712 -18.73 -30.59 5.00
N SER A 713 -17.58 -31.22 5.18
CA SER A 713 -17.24 -32.47 4.46
C SER A 713 -18.23 -33.58 4.75
N ALA A 714 -18.67 -33.74 6.01
CA ALA A 714 -19.66 -34.74 6.39
C ALA A 714 -20.99 -34.52 5.65
N LEU A 715 -21.47 -33.27 5.58
CA LEU A 715 -22.69 -32.91 4.86
C LEU A 715 -22.56 -33.07 3.33
N MET A 716 -21.37 -32.87 2.77
CA MET A 716 -21.10 -33.06 1.35
C MET A 716 -20.92 -34.54 0.94
N GLY A 717 -20.90 -35.48 1.90
CA GLY A 717 -20.71 -36.91 1.65
C GLY A 717 -19.25 -37.37 1.76
N GLY A 718 -18.47 -36.74 2.64
CA GLY A 718 -17.07 -37.09 2.95
C GLY A 718 -16.04 -36.16 2.31
N LYS A 719 -14.78 -36.34 2.72
CA LYS A 719 -13.62 -35.55 2.28
C LYS A 719 -13.46 -35.58 0.75
N ASP A 720 -13.53 -36.77 0.15
CA ASP A 720 -13.36 -36.92 -1.30
C ASP A 720 -14.46 -36.24 -2.10
N SER A 721 -15.72 -36.35 -1.65
CA SER A 721 -16.86 -35.66 -2.28
C SER A 721 -16.68 -34.15 -2.29
N LEU A 722 -16.20 -33.58 -1.16
CA LEU A 722 -15.89 -32.16 -1.07
C LEU A 722 -14.74 -31.80 -2.04
N CYS A 723 -13.64 -32.56 -2.01
CA CYS A 723 -12.49 -32.33 -2.89
C CYS A 723 -12.85 -32.40 -4.38
N VAL A 724 -13.71 -33.34 -4.80
CA VAL A 724 -14.16 -33.43 -6.20
C VAL A 724 -14.95 -32.18 -6.60
N LYS A 725 -15.88 -31.73 -5.74
CA LYS A 725 -16.70 -30.54 -6.01
C LYS A 725 -15.85 -29.26 -6.04
N LEU A 726 -14.89 -29.14 -5.13
CA LEU A 726 -13.99 -27.99 -5.06
C LEU A 726 -13.01 -27.97 -6.25
N ASP A 727 -12.45 -29.12 -6.61
CA ASP A 727 -11.55 -29.24 -7.77
C ASP A 727 -12.25 -28.90 -9.08
N TYR A 728 -13.54 -29.28 -9.20
CA TYR A 728 -14.39 -28.81 -10.30
C TYR A 728 -14.48 -27.28 -10.32
N ALA A 729 -14.77 -26.64 -9.18
CA ALA A 729 -14.87 -25.17 -9.08
C ALA A 729 -13.56 -24.49 -9.55
N PHE A 730 -12.41 -24.95 -9.06
CA PHE A 730 -11.10 -24.42 -9.50
C PHE A 730 -10.89 -24.57 -11.02
N LYS A 731 -11.16 -25.75 -11.58
CA LYS A 731 -11.04 -26.00 -13.03
C LYS A 731 -11.92 -25.05 -13.85
N GLN A 732 -13.15 -24.79 -13.41
CA GLN A 732 -14.04 -23.84 -14.08
C GLN A 732 -13.55 -22.40 -13.97
N SER A 733 -12.80 -22.06 -12.92
CA SER A 733 -12.31 -20.70 -12.68
C SER A 733 -10.97 -20.37 -13.33
N VAL A 734 -10.27 -21.35 -13.92
CA VAL A 734 -9.00 -21.11 -14.63
C VAL A 734 -9.17 -20.09 -15.77
N VAL A 735 -10.27 -20.19 -16.53
CA VAL A 735 -10.52 -19.33 -17.71
C VAL A 735 -10.75 -17.87 -17.34
N SER A 736 -11.12 -17.58 -16.09
CA SER A 736 -11.31 -16.23 -15.58
C SER A 736 -10.18 -15.80 -14.65
N ASN A 737 -9.05 -16.53 -14.65
CA ASN A 737 -7.93 -16.29 -13.75
C ASN A 737 -8.35 -16.24 -12.26
N PHE A 738 -9.33 -17.07 -11.89
CA PHE A 738 -9.93 -17.14 -10.56
C PHE A 738 -10.58 -15.82 -10.10
N ARG A 739 -11.15 -15.05 -11.04
CA ARG A 739 -11.89 -13.81 -10.78
C ARG A 739 -13.35 -14.00 -11.14
N HIS A 740 -14.28 -13.51 -10.32
CA HIS A 740 -15.73 -13.49 -10.58
C HIS A 740 -16.32 -14.81 -11.08
N SER A 741 -15.85 -15.93 -10.54
CA SER A 741 -16.20 -17.29 -11.00
C SER A 741 -16.61 -18.18 -9.82
N TYR A 742 -16.66 -19.50 -10.03
CA TYR A 742 -16.92 -20.48 -8.98
C TYR A 742 -16.00 -20.30 -7.77
N VAL A 743 -14.70 -20.06 -8.02
CA VAL A 743 -13.72 -19.57 -7.06
C VAL A 743 -13.39 -18.13 -7.43
N ASP A 744 -13.25 -17.28 -6.41
CA ASP A 744 -12.89 -15.88 -6.58
C ASP A 744 -11.79 -15.49 -5.60
N TYR A 745 -10.61 -15.20 -6.13
CA TYR A 745 -9.46 -14.66 -5.40
C TYR A 745 -9.31 -13.15 -5.54
N SER A 746 -10.24 -12.48 -6.25
CA SER A 746 -10.28 -11.02 -6.35
C SER A 746 -11.11 -10.36 -5.24
N ASN A 747 -11.70 -11.15 -4.33
CA ASN A 747 -12.49 -10.64 -3.21
C ASN A 747 -12.36 -11.51 -1.94
N GLN A 748 -12.53 -10.91 -0.76
CA GLN A 748 -12.25 -11.53 0.54
C GLN A 748 -12.95 -12.88 0.78
N PRO A 749 -14.25 -13.07 0.48
CA PRO A 749 -14.97 -14.29 0.83
C PRO A 749 -14.36 -15.58 0.26
N GLY A 750 -13.62 -15.50 -0.85
CA GLY A 750 -13.02 -16.64 -1.52
C GLY A 750 -11.55 -16.91 -1.19
N LEU A 751 -10.85 -16.04 -0.45
CA LEU A 751 -9.38 -16.08 -0.32
C LEU A 751 -8.83 -17.34 0.37
N SER A 752 -9.63 -18.05 1.16
CA SER A 752 -9.22 -19.30 1.84
C SER A 752 -9.47 -20.57 1.04
N THR A 753 -10.15 -20.48 -0.11
CA THR A 753 -10.78 -21.62 -0.79
C THR A 753 -9.80 -22.72 -1.19
N GLY A 754 -8.61 -22.37 -1.67
CA GLY A 754 -7.59 -23.35 -2.10
C GLY A 754 -6.99 -24.14 -0.95
N HIS A 755 -7.00 -23.58 0.26
CA HIS A 755 -6.41 -24.19 1.45
C HIS A 755 -7.28 -25.32 2.04
N VAL A 756 -8.54 -25.39 1.64
CA VAL A 756 -9.49 -26.44 2.07
C VAL A 756 -9.00 -27.84 1.71
N PHE A 757 -8.30 -28.02 0.58
CA PHE A 757 -7.82 -29.34 0.15
C PHE A 757 -6.87 -30.00 1.17
N SER A 758 -5.93 -29.24 1.74
CA SER A 758 -5.00 -29.75 2.77
C SER A 758 -5.76 -30.29 3.97
N HIS A 759 -6.77 -29.56 4.44
CA HIS A 759 -7.62 -29.99 5.55
C HIS A 759 -8.45 -31.24 5.24
N MET A 760 -8.70 -31.52 3.95
CA MET A 760 -9.37 -32.74 3.47
C MET A 760 -8.40 -33.89 3.14
N GLY A 761 -7.11 -33.75 3.44
CA GLY A 761 -6.11 -34.81 3.21
C GLY A 761 -5.59 -34.86 1.78
N GLN A 762 -5.71 -33.77 1.01
CA GLN A 762 -5.16 -33.66 -0.35
C GLN A 762 -4.24 -32.43 -0.49
N PRO A 763 -3.17 -32.29 0.32
CA PRO A 763 -2.30 -31.09 0.32
C PRO A 763 -1.65 -30.80 -1.03
N TRP A 764 -1.38 -31.83 -1.85
CA TRP A 764 -0.88 -31.65 -3.21
C TRP A 764 -1.81 -30.82 -4.11
N LYS A 765 -3.14 -30.85 -3.87
CA LYS A 765 -4.07 -29.98 -4.60
C LYS A 765 -3.97 -28.53 -4.15
N THR A 766 -3.78 -28.27 -2.86
CA THR A 766 -3.48 -26.92 -2.36
C THR A 766 -2.20 -26.40 -3.02
N GLN A 767 -1.13 -27.19 -3.00
CA GLN A 767 0.17 -26.84 -3.62
C GLN A 767 0.00 -26.42 -5.09
N TYR A 768 -0.71 -27.23 -5.88
CA TYR A 768 -0.96 -26.92 -7.28
C TYR A 768 -1.83 -25.67 -7.46
N TRP A 769 -3.01 -25.62 -6.85
CA TRP A 769 -3.97 -24.54 -7.09
C TRP A 769 -3.47 -23.19 -6.58
N ILE A 770 -2.76 -23.14 -5.46
CA ILE A 770 -2.17 -21.90 -4.95
C ILE A 770 -1.11 -21.36 -5.91
N ARG A 771 -0.26 -22.22 -6.49
CA ARG A 771 0.71 -21.79 -7.51
C ARG A 771 0.03 -21.24 -8.76
N GLN A 772 -1.09 -21.85 -9.18
CA GLN A 772 -1.90 -21.33 -10.28
C GLN A 772 -2.55 -19.98 -9.97
N VAL A 773 -3.02 -19.77 -8.74
CA VAL A 773 -3.60 -18.49 -8.31
C VAL A 773 -2.51 -17.40 -8.26
N CYS A 774 -1.34 -17.68 -7.70
CA CYS A 774 -0.21 -16.74 -7.72
C CYS A 774 0.10 -16.31 -9.15
N GLU A 775 0.24 -17.26 -10.07
CA GLU A 775 0.62 -16.99 -11.47
C GLU A 775 -0.47 -16.26 -12.26
N LYS A 776 -1.75 -16.66 -12.12
CA LYS A 776 -2.84 -16.14 -12.98
C LYS A 776 -3.52 -14.91 -12.40
N THR A 777 -3.61 -14.80 -11.08
CA THR A 777 -4.37 -13.73 -10.41
C THR A 777 -3.47 -12.59 -9.98
N PHE A 778 -2.27 -12.87 -9.46
CA PHE A 778 -1.45 -11.90 -8.73
C PHE A 778 -0.06 -11.64 -9.30
N ALA A 779 0.38 -12.31 -10.37
CA ALA A 779 1.74 -12.13 -10.91
C ALA A 779 1.96 -10.83 -11.69
N GLY A 780 0.90 -10.05 -11.92
CA GLY A 780 0.97 -8.76 -12.62
C GLY A 780 1.90 -7.77 -11.92
N ILE A 781 2.78 -7.14 -12.70
CA ILE A 781 3.72 -6.10 -12.28
C ILE A 781 3.63 -4.88 -13.22
N THR A 782 2.41 -4.48 -13.58
CA THR A 782 2.18 -3.34 -14.47
C THR A 782 1.27 -2.33 -13.81
N PRO A 783 1.20 -1.07 -14.28
CA PRO A 783 0.22 -0.10 -13.79
C PRO A 783 -1.25 -0.53 -13.90
N TYR A 784 -1.55 -1.56 -14.69
CA TYR A 784 -2.90 -2.03 -14.98
C TYR A 784 -3.31 -3.29 -14.22
N GLU A 785 -2.34 -4.10 -13.79
CA GLU A 785 -2.59 -5.42 -13.21
C GLU A 785 -1.63 -5.69 -12.05
N GLY A 786 -2.18 -6.06 -10.89
CA GLY A 786 -1.40 -6.44 -9.72
C GLY A 786 -2.12 -7.31 -8.69
N TYR A 787 -3.39 -7.06 -8.41
CA TYR A 787 -4.16 -7.64 -7.29
C TYR A 787 -5.51 -8.20 -7.73
N GLY A 788 -5.52 -8.91 -8.87
CA GLY A 788 -6.72 -9.61 -9.33
C GLY A 788 -7.76 -8.71 -10.01
N GLY A 789 -7.44 -7.46 -10.33
CA GLY A 789 -8.30 -6.55 -11.09
C GLY A 789 -9.47 -5.96 -10.30
N MET A 790 -9.41 -6.04 -8.97
CA MET A 790 -10.36 -5.47 -8.00
C MET A 790 -9.60 -4.57 -7.01
N ASP A 791 -10.21 -4.23 -5.88
CA ASP A 791 -9.58 -3.45 -4.81
C ASP A 791 -8.44 -4.26 -4.14
N GLU A 792 -7.31 -3.61 -3.87
CA GLU A 792 -6.20 -4.21 -3.11
C GLU A 792 -6.54 -4.34 -1.61
N ASP A 793 -7.52 -3.55 -1.15
CA ASP A 793 -8.09 -3.61 0.18
C ASP A 793 -7.12 -3.33 1.33
N GLN A 794 -6.25 -2.32 1.16
CA GLN A 794 -5.40 -1.80 2.23
C GLN A 794 -4.47 -2.90 2.78
N GLY A 795 -3.71 -3.54 1.91
CA GLY A 795 -2.73 -4.56 2.25
C GLY A 795 -3.29 -5.98 2.26
N GLN A 796 -4.60 -6.20 2.13
CA GLN A 796 -5.20 -7.53 2.26
C GLN A 796 -4.77 -8.46 1.12
N MET A 797 -4.89 -8.01 -0.13
CA MET A 797 -4.50 -8.80 -1.29
C MET A 797 -2.97 -8.94 -1.37
N GLY A 798 -2.23 -7.89 -1.01
CA GLY A 798 -0.77 -7.96 -0.82
C GLY A 798 -0.34 -9.02 0.20
N ALA A 799 -0.93 -9.02 1.40
CA ALA A 799 -0.60 -9.99 2.43
C ALA A 799 -0.93 -11.42 2.02
N LEU A 800 -2.08 -11.65 1.38
CA LEU A 800 -2.42 -12.97 0.87
C LEU A 800 -1.38 -13.46 -0.14
N HIS A 801 -1.02 -12.62 -1.11
CA HIS A 801 -0.06 -13.02 -2.13
C HIS A 801 1.33 -13.27 -1.54
N ALA A 802 1.81 -12.42 -0.63
CA ALA A 802 3.07 -12.65 0.08
C ALA A 802 3.07 -13.99 0.83
N LEU A 803 1.99 -14.31 1.56
CA LEU A 803 1.84 -15.59 2.25
C LEU A 803 1.88 -16.78 1.28
N MET A 804 1.15 -16.71 0.16
CA MET A 804 1.16 -17.76 -0.86
C MET A 804 2.54 -17.92 -1.52
N GLN A 805 3.25 -16.83 -1.78
CA GLN A 805 4.63 -16.85 -2.31
C GLN A 805 5.62 -17.47 -1.32
N MET A 806 5.44 -17.22 -0.02
CA MET A 806 6.23 -17.84 1.05
C MET A 806 5.86 -19.30 1.30
N GLY A 807 4.77 -19.79 0.70
CA GLY A 807 4.27 -21.13 0.93
C GLY A 807 3.60 -21.31 2.30
N LEU A 808 3.05 -20.26 2.89
CA LEU A 808 2.41 -20.28 4.22
C LEU A 808 0.94 -19.84 4.15
N PHE A 809 0.11 -20.36 5.05
CA PHE A 809 -1.26 -19.86 5.27
C PHE A 809 -1.78 -20.22 6.67
N CYS A 810 -2.98 -19.80 7.02
CA CYS A 810 -3.70 -20.26 8.21
C CYS A 810 -5.21 -20.07 8.00
N ILE A 811 -5.94 -21.16 7.72
CA ILE A 811 -7.35 -21.07 7.30
C ILE A 811 -8.30 -20.45 8.33
N ASN A 812 -7.90 -20.46 9.61
CA ASN A 812 -8.66 -19.87 10.71
C ASN A 812 -8.07 -18.56 11.23
N GLY A 813 -7.10 -17.98 10.52
CA GLY A 813 -6.47 -16.70 10.84
C GLY A 813 -5.70 -16.65 12.15
N GLY A 814 -5.38 -17.81 12.73
CA GLY A 814 -4.69 -17.93 14.01
C GLY A 814 -5.59 -17.80 15.23
N SER A 815 -6.92 -17.84 15.05
CA SER A 815 -7.87 -17.75 16.17
C SER A 815 -8.11 -19.08 16.90
N ALA A 816 -7.58 -20.20 16.39
CA ALA A 816 -7.64 -21.49 17.07
C ALA A 816 -6.93 -21.45 18.43
N GLN A 817 -7.38 -22.27 19.41
CA GLN A 817 -6.70 -22.40 20.71
C GLN A 817 -5.21 -22.77 20.58
N TYR A 818 -4.87 -23.53 19.55
CA TYR A 818 -3.49 -23.87 19.20
C TYR A 818 -3.25 -23.44 17.75
N PRO A 819 -2.87 -22.17 17.52
CA PRO A 819 -2.71 -21.66 16.17
C PRO A 819 -1.57 -22.39 15.45
N SER A 820 -1.75 -22.64 14.16
CA SER A 820 -0.79 -23.35 13.30
C SER A 820 -0.77 -22.73 11.91
N TYR A 821 0.38 -22.82 11.25
CA TYR A 821 0.58 -22.37 9.88
C TYR A 821 0.59 -23.56 8.93
N GLU A 822 -0.12 -23.44 7.82
CA GLU A 822 -0.18 -24.41 6.74
C GLU A 822 1.02 -24.25 5.81
N ILE A 823 1.69 -25.35 5.50
CA ILE A 823 2.71 -25.45 4.47
C ILE A 823 2.01 -25.71 3.13
N THR A 824 2.27 -24.86 2.15
CA THR A 824 1.72 -24.97 0.79
C THR A 824 2.85 -25.18 -0.23
N SER A 825 3.06 -24.26 -1.17
CA SER A 825 4.09 -24.36 -2.21
C SER A 825 4.79 -23.01 -2.38
N PRO A 826 5.96 -22.79 -1.75
CA PRO A 826 6.73 -21.55 -1.90
C PRO A 826 7.26 -21.36 -3.33
N ILE A 827 7.54 -20.11 -3.71
CA ILE A 827 8.14 -19.77 -5.01
C ILE A 827 9.63 -19.42 -4.95
N PHE A 828 10.14 -19.13 -3.75
CA PHE A 828 11.52 -18.73 -3.50
C PHE A 828 12.38 -19.93 -3.06
N ASP A 829 13.70 -19.80 -3.22
CA ASP A 829 14.66 -20.83 -2.83
C ASP A 829 14.95 -20.77 -1.32
N GLU A 830 15.02 -19.56 -0.77
CA GLU A 830 15.14 -19.32 0.67
C GLU A 830 14.24 -18.15 1.07
N ILE A 831 13.51 -18.30 2.17
CA ILE A 831 12.73 -17.25 2.84
C ILE A 831 13.22 -17.19 4.28
N ILE A 832 13.59 -16.00 4.76
CA ILE A 832 14.05 -15.78 6.13
C ILE A 832 13.09 -14.80 6.78
N ILE A 833 12.38 -15.26 7.82
CA ILE A 833 11.52 -14.42 8.63
C ILE A 833 12.31 -14.04 9.88
N HIS A 834 12.57 -12.74 10.05
CA HIS A 834 13.21 -12.20 11.25
C HIS A 834 12.15 -12.03 12.33
N LEU A 835 12.24 -12.86 13.36
CA LEU A 835 11.25 -12.90 14.43
C LEU A 835 11.51 -11.75 15.42
N ASP A 836 10.44 -11.08 15.81
CA ASP A 836 10.50 -9.98 16.77
C ASP A 836 10.77 -10.53 18.18
N SER A 837 11.97 -10.27 18.71
CA SER A 837 12.44 -10.78 20.02
C SER A 837 11.60 -10.29 21.19
N ASP A 838 10.80 -9.24 21.02
CA ASP A 838 9.84 -8.84 22.04
C ASP A 838 8.72 -9.90 22.18
N TYR A 839 8.30 -10.54 21.08
CA TYR A 839 7.14 -11.45 21.09
C TYR A 839 7.53 -12.92 20.98
N TYR A 840 8.67 -13.23 20.37
CA TYR A 840 9.09 -14.58 20.06
C TYR A 840 10.46 -14.92 20.65
N LYS A 841 10.70 -16.21 20.86
CA LYS A 841 11.92 -16.71 21.50
C LYS A 841 13.07 -16.92 20.52
N GLY A 842 12.75 -17.25 19.28
CA GLY A 842 13.75 -17.44 18.23
C GLY A 842 14.07 -16.12 17.52
N ASP A 843 15.25 -16.07 16.90
CA ASP A 843 15.70 -14.90 16.14
C ASP A 843 15.23 -14.94 14.68
N THR A 844 15.26 -16.12 14.05
CA THR A 844 14.83 -16.31 12.67
C THR A 844 14.12 -17.65 12.46
N PHE A 845 13.15 -17.66 11.56
CA PHE A 845 12.58 -18.89 10.99
C PHE A 845 12.82 -18.91 9.48
N LYS A 846 13.48 -19.96 8.99
CA LYS A 846 13.88 -20.08 7.59
C LYS A 846 13.08 -21.16 6.89
N ILE A 847 12.63 -20.89 5.67
CA ILE A 847 12.08 -21.88 4.75
C ILE A 847 13.05 -22.02 3.59
N LYS A 848 13.61 -23.22 3.42
CA LYS A 848 14.53 -23.56 2.32
C LYS A 848 13.88 -24.55 1.40
N THR A 849 14.03 -24.35 0.10
CA THR A 849 13.48 -25.24 -0.90
C THR A 849 14.59 -25.82 -1.77
N TYR A 850 14.42 -27.07 -2.17
CA TYR A 850 15.36 -27.78 -3.03
C TYR A 850 14.64 -28.21 -4.32
N SER A 851 15.25 -27.91 -5.45
CA SER A 851 14.70 -28.16 -6.79
C SER A 851 13.36 -27.46 -7.05
N ASN A 852 13.07 -26.33 -6.41
CA ASN A 852 11.86 -25.55 -6.66
C ASN A 852 11.89 -24.91 -8.05
N SER A 853 10.78 -24.98 -8.77
CA SER A 853 10.63 -24.33 -10.07
C SER A 853 9.15 -24.15 -10.39
N SER A 854 8.81 -23.51 -11.51
CA SER A 854 7.43 -23.48 -12.01
C SER A 854 6.84 -24.88 -12.22
N GLU A 855 7.66 -25.86 -12.64
CA GLU A 855 7.24 -27.26 -12.82
C GLU A 855 7.27 -28.06 -11.51
N ASN A 856 8.27 -27.83 -10.65
CA ASN A 856 8.46 -28.56 -9.41
C ASN A 856 7.73 -27.85 -8.26
N CYS A 857 6.41 -27.98 -8.23
CA CYS A 857 5.57 -27.30 -7.25
C CYS A 857 5.08 -28.21 -6.09
N TYR A 858 5.33 -29.51 -6.15
CA TYR A 858 4.84 -30.46 -5.14
C TYR A 858 5.91 -30.80 -4.12
N ILE A 859 5.55 -30.76 -2.84
CA ILE A 859 6.45 -31.19 -1.75
C ILE A 859 6.54 -32.72 -1.77
N GLN A 860 7.76 -33.22 -1.91
CA GLN A 860 8.08 -34.65 -1.88
C GLN A 860 8.36 -35.13 -0.46
N HIS A 861 9.11 -34.34 0.31
CA HIS A 861 9.30 -34.54 1.74
C HIS A 861 9.75 -33.23 2.38
N ALA A 862 9.71 -33.19 3.72
CA ALA A 862 10.13 -32.04 4.50
C ALA A 862 10.93 -32.45 5.74
N SER A 863 11.76 -31.52 6.22
CA SER A 863 12.51 -31.62 7.46
C SER A 863 12.30 -30.34 8.26
N LEU A 864 12.07 -30.46 9.57
CA LEU A 864 11.99 -29.33 10.49
C LEU A 864 13.10 -29.49 11.53
N ASN A 865 14.06 -28.55 11.52
CA ASN A 865 15.24 -28.58 12.39
C ASN A 865 16.02 -29.91 12.29
N GLY A 866 16.22 -30.40 11.06
CA GLY A 866 16.96 -31.64 10.78
C GLY A 866 16.20 -32.94 11.04
N LYS A 867 14.92 -32.87 11.44
CA LYS A 867 14.08 -34.06 11.70
C LYS A 867 13.02 -34.22 10.62
N PRO A 868 12.74 -35.46 10.16
CA PRO A 868 11.65 -35.72 9.22
C PRO A 868 10.34 -35.10 9.68
N TYR A 869 9.65 -34.43 8.76
CA TYR A 869 8.42 -33.70 9.06
C TYR A 869 7.35 -34.04 8.03
N ASN A 870 6.33 -34.79 8.46
CA ASN A 870 5.27 -35.33 7.59
C ASN A 870 3.90 -34.66 7.79
N SER A 871 3.87 -33.46 8.36
CA SER A 871 2.64 -32.66 8.51
C SER A 871 2.67 -31.44 7.61
N PHE A 872 1.49 -31.00 7.17
CA PHE A 872 1.33 -29.69 6.53
C PHE A 872 1.10 -28.57 7.55
N LEU A 873 1.02 -28.84 8.86
CA LEU A 873 0.69 -27.85 9.88
C LEU A 873 1.83 -27.63 10.87
N ILE A 874 2.44 -26.45 10.86
CA ILE A 874 3.46 -26.01 11.81
C ILE A 874 2.79 -25.28 12.97
N PRO A 875 2.83 -25.83 14.20
CA PRO A 875 2.34 -25.12 15.38
C PRO A 875 3.05 -23.78 15.58
N HIS A 876 2.31 -22.75 15.98
CA HIS A 876 2.87 -21.41 16.18
C HIS A 876 4.00 -21.39 17.20
N ASP A 877 3.90 -22.16 18.28
CA ASP A 877 4.95 -22.26 19.31
C ASP A 877 6.26 -22.85 18.78
N LYS A 878 6.20 -23.74 17.78
CA LYS A 878 7.37 -24.28 17.07
C LYS A 878 7.98 -23.25 16.13
N LEU A 879 7.16 -22.52 15.39
CA LEU A 879 7.65 -21.46 14.52
C LEU A 879 8.29 -20.33 15.34
N ALA A 880 7.65 -19.92 16.44
CA ALA A 880 8.11 -18.85 17.33
C ALA A 880 9.41 -19.18 18.11
N GLN A 881 9.86 -20.44 18.08
CA GLN A 881 11.19 -20.84 18.57
C GLN A 881 12.30 -20.58 17.55
N GLY A 882 11.95 -20.18 16.32
CA GLY A 882 12.86 -20.10 15.21
C GLY A 882 13.25 -21.48 14.67
N GLY A 883 14.14 -21.49 13.69
CA GLY A 883 14.67 -22.72 13.10
C GLY A 883 14.61 -22.75 11.58
N VAL A 884 14.66 -23.95 11.01
CA VAL A 884 14.71 -24.17 9.57
C VAL A 884 13.72 -25.26 9.17
N LEU A 885 12.80 -24.90 8.26
CA LEU A 885 11.98 -25.82 7.48
C LEU A 885 12.65 -26.03 6.12
N GLU A 886 12.94 -27.28 5.78
CA GLU A 886 13.49 -27.66 4.49
C GLU A 886 12.45 -28.45 3.70
N LEU A 887 12.25 -28.08 2.42
CA LEU A 887 11.25 -28.64 1.53
C LEU A 887 11.91 -29.14 0.24
N TRP A 888 11.77 -30.42 -0.07
CA TRP A 888 12.25 -30.97 -1.35
C TRP A 888 11.09 -31.02 -2.33
N MET A 889 11.23 -30.29 -3.43
CA MET A 889 10.16 -30.09 -4.41
C MET A 889 10.30 -31.08 -5.57
N GLY A 890 9.20 -31.36 -6.25
CA GLY A 890 9.16 -32.25 -7.41
C GLY A 890 7.97 -32.00 -8.32
N LYS A 891 8.05 -32.54 -9.53
CA LYS A 891 7.07 -32.35 -10.61
C LYS A 891 5.76 -33.10 -10.42
N ASN A 892 5.79 -34.25 -9.75
CA ASN A 892 4.63 -35.10 -9.53
C ASN A 892 4.14 -34.98 -8.08
N PRO A 893 2.83 -35.08 -7.82
CA PRO A 893 2.30 -35.01 -6.47
C PRO A 893 2.77 -36.20 -5.63
N ASN A 894 3.27 -35.94 -4.42
CA ASN A 894 3.42 -36.98 -3.41
C ASN A 894 2.09 -37.12 -2.64
N LEU A 895 1.40 -38.24 -2.84
CA LEU A 895 0.11 -38.52 -2.21
C LEU A 895 0.21 -38.97 -0.74
N SER A 896 1.42 -39.24 -0.23
CA SER A 896 1.65 -39.68 1.15
C SER A 896 2.18 -38.58 2.08
N TRP A 897 2.63 -37.44 1.54
CA TRP A 897 3.17 -36.36 2.35
C TRP A 897 2.06 -35.45 2.89
N GLY A 898 2.13 -35.07 4.16
CA GLY A 898 1.22 -34.09 4.76
C GLY A 898 -0.23 -34.57 4.90
N VAL A 899 -0.48 -35.89 4.85
CA VAL A 899 -1.81 -36.47 5.07
C VAL A 899 -2.07 -36.86 6.53
N GLU A 900 -1.01 -36.91 7.35
CA GLU A 900 -1.08 -37.12 8.79
C GLU A 900 -1.55 -35.82 9.48
N ARG A 901 -2.60 -35.92 10.31
CA ARG A 901 -2.96 -34.84 11.22
C ARG A 901 -2.15 -35.00 12.51
N LEU A 902 -1.49 -33.93 12.91
CA LEU A 902 -1.14 -33.75 14.31
C LEU A 902 -2.47 -33.43 15.01
N ASP A 903 -2.97 -34.37 15.81
CA ASP A 903 -4.21 -34.21 16.59
C ASP A 903 -4.07 -33.15 17.70
#